data_AF-A0A8C6WYW8-F1
#
_entry.id   AF-A0A8C6WYW8-F1
#
_cell.length_a   1.000
_cell.length_b   1.000
_cell.length_c   1.000
_cell.angle_alpha   90.00
_cell.angle_beta   90.00
_cell.angle_gamma   90.00
#
_symmetry.space_group_name_H-M   'P 1'
#
loop_
_entity.id
_entity.type
_entity.pdbx_description
1 polymer ?
#
loop_
_entity_poly.entity_id
_entity_poly.type
_entity_poly.pdbx_seq_one_letter_code
_entity_poly.pdbx_strand_id
1 'polypeptide(L)'
;MHISVCPYSLSVVMSALYQGTDSSSPDKFLALKDVREVKEETTLDEKLFLLACEKGDYYMVKKLLEENRHGELNINCVDVLGRDAVTITIENENLDILQLLLDHGCQKLMQRIQNPEYSTTMDVAPVILAAHRNNYEILTMLLKQDISLPRPHAVGCECTLCNAKNKKDSLRHSRFRLDIYRCLASPSLIMLTEEDPILRAFELSTDLKELSLVEVEFRNDYEELAKQCKMFAKDLLAQARNSRELEVILNHTSSEDHINKRGLMEERMNLSRLKLAIKYNQKEFVAQSNCQQFLNTVWFGETASYRRKHTCLKMATVLSIIVLWPLLSVCYLLVPRSRVGQIIHTPFIKFIIHSASYLSFLLLLNLYSLVYNEGKKNTMGPALEMIDYLLILWIIGMVWSDVKRLWYEGLEDFLEESRNQLSFVMNSLYLATFALKIVAHSKFKDVADTERKNWDAFHPILVAEGLFAFANVLSYLRLFYMYTTSSILGPLQVFRKVPGLFLLVLFSFTIGLTQLYGTDKKDREKNPPKDCEGIFCEQQSNDAFYSFMGTCYALFWYIFSLAHVALFVTRISYTEELRSFVGAMIIGTYNIVVVIVLTKLLVAMLHKSFRQIANHEDKEWKFARAKLWLSYFDDKCTLPPPFNILPSPKTMCYLVTSLRKWICSHTSKGKVKRQNSLKEWRNLKQKRDENYQKIMCCLVHRYLTSTRQKMQSMDQATVENLNDLRQDLSKFRNEMRDLLGFRTSKYAMFYPRS
;
A
#
# COMPACT_ATOMS: atom_id res chain seq x y z
N MET A 1 4.59 -42.42 -1.48
CA MET A 1 5.01 -43.54 -0.62
C MET A 1 6.36 -43.15 -0.01
N HIS A 2 6.39 -43.08 1.32
CA HIS A 2 7.53 -42.91 2.25
C HIS A 2 8.48 -41.69 2.19
N ILE A 3 8.48 -41.00 3.33
CA ILE A 3 9.34 -39.93 3.82
C ILE A 3 10.22 -40.53 4.94
N SER A 4 11.53 -40.23 4.95
CA SER A 4 12.43 -40.13 6.14
C SER A 4 13.52 -39.13 5.76
N VAL A 5 13.80 -37.99 6.42
CA VAL A 5 14.15 -37.65 7.82
C VAL A 5 15.53 -38.17 8.27
N CYS A 6 16.36 -37.21 8.72
CA CYS A 6 17.58 -37.26 9.55
C CYS A 6 18.98 -37.07 8.91
N PRO A 7 19.98 -36.55 9.68
CA PRO A 7 20.76 -35.34 9.35
C PRO A 7 22.29 -35.54 9.29
N TYR A 8 23.02 -34.58 8.70
CA TYR A 8 24.48 -34.48 8.88
C TYR A 8 24.92 -33.01 9.00
N SER A 9 25.20 -32.59 10.23
CA SER A 9 25.91 -31.35 10.56
C SER A 9 26.92 -31.67 11.66
N LEU A 10 28.12 -32.13 11.28
CA LEU A 10 29.22 -32.32 12.24
C LEU A 10 30.64 -32.33 11.64
N SER A 11 30.86 -31.93 10.38
CA SER A 11 32.22 -32.01 9.78
C SER A 11 32.92 -30.66 9.52
N VAL A 12 32.35 -29.52 9.90
CA VAL A 12 32.97 -28.19 9.61
C VAL A 12 33.75 -27.60 10.79
N VAL A 13 33.69 -28.20 11.99
CA VAL A 13 34.35 -27.66 13.19
C VAL A 13 35.80 -28.16 13.37
N MET A 14 36.26 -29.14 12.58
CA MET A 14 37.53 -29.85 12.86
C MET A 14 38.74 -29.39 12.02
N SER A 15 38.59 -28.41 11.13
CA SER A 15 39.65 -27.98 10.20
C SER A 15 40.39 -26.68 10.59
N ALA A 16 40.15 -26.11 11.77
CA ALA A 16 40.81 -24.87 12.21
C ALA A 16 41.91 -25.06 13.29
N LEU A 17 42.30 -26.28 13.63
CA LEU A 17 43.26 -26.58 14.72
C LEU A 17 44.70 -26.87 14.26
N TYR A 18 45.12 -26.39 13.09
CA TYR A 18 46.51 -26.50 12.65
C TYR A 18 47.02 -25.18 12.07
N GLN A 19 47.70 -24.38 12.90
CA GLN A 19 48.90 -23.62 12.52
C GLN A 19 49.49 -22.82 13.71
N GLY A 20 50.78 -23.07 13.96
CA GLY A 20 51.75 -22.02 14.27
C GLY A 20 51.85 -21.52 15.71
N THR A 21 52.79 -22.09 16.46
CA THR A 21 53.47 -21.44 17.58
C THR A 21 54.18 -20.17 17.12
N ASP A 22 53.85 -19.02 17.69
CA ASP A 22 54.76 -17.87 17.74
C ASP A 22 54.59 -17.07 19.04
N SER A 23 55.72 -16.90 19.72
CA SER A 23 55.91 -16.25 21.01
C SER A 23 56.10 -14.74 20.85
N SER A 24 55.20 -13.92 21.39
CA SER A 24 55.48 -12.60 22.01
C SER A 24 54.21 -11.77 22.26
N SER A 25 53.81 -11.63 23.53
CA SER A 25 53.14 -10.45 24.16
C SER A 25 52.41 -10.88 25.46
N PRO A 26 52.67 -10.28 26.63
CA PRO A 26 52.03 -10.68 27.89
C PRO A 26 50.54 -10.30 27.99
N ASP A 27 50.01 -9.45 27.09
CA ASP A 27 48.67 -8.87 27.24
C ASP A 27 47.54 -9.72 26.65
N LYS A 28 47.85 -10.79 25.91
CA LYS A 28 46.81 -11.71 25.38
C LYS A 28 46.33 -12.77 26.38
N PHE A 29 47.03 -12.94 27.51
CA PHE A 29 46.61 -13.90 28.54
C PHE A 29 45.59 -13.33 29.55
N LEU A 30 45.34 -12.01 29.53
CA LEU A 30 44.23 -11.39 30.27
C LEU A 30 42.92 -11.34 29.45
N ALA A 31 42.98 -11.43 28.12
CA ALA A 31 41.78 -11.32 27.26
C ALA A 31 41.09 -12.66 26.92
N LEU A 32 41.61 -13.79 27.43
CA LEU A 32 40.98 -15.12 27.29
C LEU A 32 40.37 -15.64 28.60
N LYS A 33 40.42 -14.84 29.66
CA LYS A 33 39.71 -15.12 30.92
C LYS A 33 38.27 -14.60 30.91
N ASP A 34 37.95 -13.62 30.05
CA ASP A 34 36.67 -12.88 30.08
C ASP A 34 35.52 -13.49 29.26
N VAL A 35 35.68 -14.67 28.66
CA VAL A 35 34.56 -15.36 27.96
C VAL A 35 34.07 -16.61 28.71
N ARG A 36 34.68 -16.91 29.87
CA ARG A 36 34.19 -17.87 30.86
C ARG A 36 34.45 -17.35 32.27
N GLU A 37 34.15 -16.08 32.54
CA GLU A 37 33.89 -15.67 33.92
C GLU A 37 32.62 -16.40 34.38
N VAL A 38 32.87 -17.54 35.01
CA VAL A 38 32.11 -18.15 36.11
C VAL A 38 30.67 -17.62 36.17
N LYS A 39 29.74 -18.30 35.47
CA LYS A 39 28.36 -18.35 35.94
C LYS A 39 28.46 -18.87 37.37
N GLU A 40 28.18 -18.02 38.36
CA GLU A 40 27.98 -18.48 39.74
C GLU A 40 27.09 -19.71 39.67
N GLU A 41 27.56 -20.83 40.23
CA GLU A 41 26.74 -22.02 40.33
C GLU A 41 25.50 -21.63 41.13
N THR A 42 24.36 -21.46 40.44
CA THR A 42 23.07 -21.21 41.08
C THR A 42 22.91 -22.17 42.25
N THR A 43 22.62 -21.64 43.43
CA THR A 43 22.52 -22.45 44.65
C THR A 43 21.46 -23.53 44.48
N LEU A 44 21.51 -24.60 45.29
CA LEU A 44 20.51 -25.68 45.20
C LEU A 44 19.09 -25.12 45.34
N ASP A 45 18.90 -24.11 46.19
CA ASP A 45 17.62 -23.46 46.44
C ASP A 45 17.18 -22.56 45.26
N GLU A 46 18.12 -21.90 44.56
CA GLU A 46 17.84 -21.17 43.31
C GLU A 46 17.44 -22.10 42.17
N LYS A 47 18.13 -23.24 42.02
CA LYS A 47 17.72 -24.27 41.05
C LYS A 47 16.34 -24.82 41.36
N LEU A 48 16.05 -25.05 42.65
CA LEU A 48 14.75 -25.52 43.11
C LEU A 48 13.65 -24.49 42.83
N PHE A 49 13.95 -23.20 43.04
CA PHE A 49 13.06 -22.08 42.75
C PHE A 49 12.75 -21.96 41.25
N LEU A 50 13.78 -21.95 40.39
CA LEU A 50 13.60 -21.87 38.93
C LEU A 50 12.85 -23.10 38.39
N LEU A 51 13.16 -24.31 38.90
CA LEU A 51 12.45 -25.54 38.54
C LEU A 51 10.98 -25.51 39.01
N ALA A 52 10.70 -24.91 40.17
CA ALA A 52 9.33 -24.76 40.66
C ALA A 52 8.53 -23.79 39.77
N CYS A 53 9.15 -22.69 39.32
CA CYS A 53 8.57 -21.78 38.33
C CYS A 53 8.34 -22.48 36.98
N GLU A 54 9.30 -23.26 36.49
CA GLU A 54 9.19 -24.02 35.24
C GLU A 54 8.08 -25.08 35.31
N LYS A 55 7.98 -25.79 36.44
CA LYS A 55 6.93 -26.79 36.68
C LYS A 55 5.58 -26.19 37.08
N GLY A 56 5.47 -24.88 37.29
CA GLY A 56 4.24 -24.23 37.73
C GLY A 56 3.77 -24.61 39.14
N ASP A 57 4.69 -24.99 40.04
CA ASP A 57 4.36 -25.34 41.42
C ASP A 57 4.17 -24.07 42.27
N TYR A 58 3.00 -23.44 42.15
CA TYR A 58 2.65 -22.19 42.81
C TYR A 58 2.95 -22.19 44.32
N TYR A 59 2.63 -23.29 45.01
CA TYR A 59 2.86 -23.40 46.45
C TYR A 59 4.35 -23.38 46.78
N MET A 60 5.15 -24.15 46.05
CA MET A 60 6.59 -24.20 46.29
C MET A 60 7.25 -22.85 46.04
N VAL A 61 6.83 -22.15 44.97
CA VAL A 61 7.31 -20.79 44.67
C VAL A 61 6.92 -19.83 45.80
N LYS A 62 5.66 -19.86 46.24
CA LYS A 62 5.17 -19.03 47.36
C LYS A 62 5.94 -19.31 48.65
N LYS A 63 6.14 -20.57 49.00
CA LYS A 63 6.85 -20.98 50.21
C LYS A 63 8.31 -20.54 50.19
N LEU A 64 9.00 -20.73 49.06
CA LEU A 64 10.39 -20.29 48.90
C LEU A 64 10.52 -18.77 49.00
N LEU A 65 9.55 -18.01 48.48
CA LEU A 65 9.53 -16.54 48.60
C LEU A 65 9.20 -16.07 50.03
N GLU A 66 8.28 -16.74 50.72
CA GLU A 66 7.92 -16.44 52.12
C GLU A 66 9.03 -16.84 53.12
N GLU A 67 9.77 -17.93 52.85
CA GLU A 67 10.94 -18.35 53.64
C GLU A 67 12.17 -17.46 53.40
N ASN A 68 12.21 -16.70 52.29
CA ASN A 68 13.34 -15.82 51.92
C ASN A 68 13.44 -14.51 52.75
N ARG A 69 12.92 -14.48 53.99
CA ARG A 69 13.03 -13.29 54.88
C ARG A 69 14.47 -13.00 55.32
N HIS A 70 15.39 -13.94 55.15
CA HIS A 70 16.81 -13.82 55.52
C HIS A 70 17.73 -13.46 54.35
N GLY A 71 17.23 -13.40 53.10
CA GLY A 71 17.99 -12.95 51.93
C GLY A 71 18.99 -13.98 51.35
N GLU A 72 18.83 -15.27 51.67
CA GLU A 72 19.70 -16.35 51.17
C GLU A 72 19.40 -16.75 49.72
N LEU A 73 18.18 -16.52 49.23
CA LEU A 73 17.78 -16.84 47.86
C LEU A 73 17.82 -15.57 46.99
N ASN A 74 18.66 -15.57 45.94
CA ASN A 74 18.61 -14.53 44.92
C ASN A 74 17.41 -14.77 44.00
N ILE A 75 16.40 -13.90 44.10
CA ILE A 75 15.20 -13.95 43.24
C ILE A 75 15.54 -13.67 41.77
N ASN A 76 16.67 -12.98 41.52
CA ASN A 76 17.17 -12.64 40.18
C ASN A 76 18.13 -13.71 39.63
N CYS A 77 18.00 -14.96 40.08
CA CYS A 77 18.81 -16.05 39.58
C CYS A 77 18.41 -16.38 38.13
N VAL A 78 19.42 -16.75 37.34
CA VAL A 78 19.30 -17.12 35.93
C VAL A 78 19.62 -18.61 35.76
N ASP A 79 18.86 -19.29 34.91
CA ASP A 79 19.13 -20.69 34.55
C ASP A 79 20.43 -20.82 33.71
N VAL A 80 20.86 -22.05 33.44
CA VAL A 80 21.96 -22.39 32.51
C VAL A 80 21.72 -21.79 31.12
N LEU A 81 20.46 -21.55 30.75
CA LEU A 81 20.03 -20.89 29.51
C LEU A 81 19.98 -19.34 29.60
N GLY A 82 20.23 -18.76 30.79
CA GLY A 82 20.17 -17.31 31.02
C GLY A 82 18.75 -16.77 31.25
N ARG A 83 17.77 -17.63 31.53
CA ARG A 83 16.37 -17.22 31.75
C ARG A 83 16.14 -16.88 33.22
N ASP A 84 15.54 -15.72 33.47
CA ASP A 84 15.01 -15.33 34.79
C ASP A 84 13.70 -16.07 35.10
N ALA A 85 13.36 -16.18 36.39
CA ALA A 85 12.08 -16.75 36.84
C ALA A 85 10.86 -16.10 36.16
N VAL A 86 10.88 -14.78 35.96
CA VAL A 86 9.80 -14.04 35.26
C VAL A 86 9.69 -14.49 33.80
N THR A 87 10.81 -14.60 33.09
CA THR A 87 10.85 -15.05 31.69
C THR A 87 10.29 -16.46 31.56
N ILE A 88 10.68 -17.37 32.46
CA ILE A 88 10.18 -18.76 32.50
C ILE A 88 8.66 -18.78 32.72
N THR A 89 8.13 -17.98 33.65
CA THR A 89 6.67 -17.93 33.89
C THR A 89 5.88 -17.37 32.72
N ILE A 90 6.46 -16.43 31.95
CA ILE A 90 5.86 -15.89 30.73
C ILE A 90 5.91 -16.91 29.59
N GLU A 91 7.02 -17.64 29.43
CA GLU A 91 7.16 -18.71 28.43
C GLU A 91 6.12 -19.82 28.63
N ASN A 92 5.82 -20.14 29.89
CA ASN A 92 4.87 -21.18 30.30
C ASN A 92 3.44 -20.64 30.55
N GLU A 93 3.18 -19.37 30.25
CA GLU A 93 1.88 -18.71 30.39
C GLU A 93 1.20 -18.84 31.77
N ASN A 94 1.98 -18.95 32.85
CA ASN A 94 1.45 -19.16 34.19
C ASN A 94 1.15 -17.83 34.91
N LEU A 95 -0.12 -17.42 34.85
CA LEU A 95 -0.62 -16.14 35.39
C LEU A 95 -0.47 -16.04 36.91
N ASP A 96 -0.79 -17.11 37.64
CA ASP A 96 -0.82 -17.13 39.11
C ASP A 96 0.58 -16.88 39.70
N ILE A 97 1.58 -17.55 39.14
CA ILE A 97 2.97 -17.41 39.58
C ILE A 97 3.52 -16.05 39.18
N LEU A 98 3.20 -15.58 37.97
CA LEU A 98 3.62 -14.26 37.52
C LEU A 98 3.09 -13.15 38.44
N GLN A 99 1.82 -13.22 38.84
CA GLN A 99 1.24 -12.27 39.79
C GLN A 99 1.97 -12.32 41.15
N LEU A 100 2.24 -13.53 41.65
CA LEU A 100 2.93 -13.72 42.93
C LEU A 100 4.39 -13.19 42.90
N LEU A 101 5.09 -13.36 41.78
CA LEU A 101 6.43 -12.80 41.56
C LEU A 101 6.40 -11.26 41.51
N LEU A 102 5.40 -10.68 40.86
CA LEU A 102 5.23 -9.22 40.78
C LEU A 102 4.93 -8.61 42.16
N ASP A 103 4.10 -9.28 42.98
CA ASP A 103 3.74 -8.82 44.33
C ASP A 103 4.94 -8.84 45.31
N HIS A 104 5.89 -9.78 45.15
CA HIS A 104 7.07 -9.91 46.03
C HIS A 104 8.26 -9.00 45.64
N GLY A 105 8.06 -8.00 44.78
CA GLY A 105 9.07 -6.97 44.54
C GLY A 105 10.09 -7.30 43.46
N CYS A 106 9.78 -8.20 42.52
CA CYS A 106 10.52 -8.36 41.27
C CYS A 106 10.55 -7.09 40.38
N GLN A 107 9.98 -5.97 40.83
CA GLN A 107 9.97 -4.66 40.14
C GLN A 107 11.38 -4.17 39.71
N LYS A 108 12.44 -4.50 40.46
CA LYS A 108 13.83 -4.18 40.07
C LYS A 108 14.32 -4.96 38.82
N LEU A 109 13.75 -6.13 38.52
CA LEU A 109 14.08 -6.92 37.31
C LEU A 109 13.61 -6.22 36.03
N MET A 110 12.55 -5.42 36.11
CA MET A 110 12.01 -4.70 34.97
C MET A 110 12.84 -3.45 34.62
N GLN A 111 13.64 -2.92 35.56
CA GLN A 111 14.52 -1.77 35.31
C GLN A 111 15.82 -2.14 34.58
N ARG A 112 16.26 -3.41 34.60
CA ARG A 112 17.43 -3.86 33.80
C ARG A 112 17.20 -3.75 32.28
N ILE A 113 15.94 -3.56 31.84
CA ILE A 113 15.58 -3.25 30.46
C ILE A 113 16.25 -1.94 29.97
N GLN A 114 16.70 -1.07 30.89
CA GLN A 114 17.30 0.22 30.55
C GLN A 114 18.84 0.21 30.47
N ASN A 115 19.54 -0.88 30.84
CA ASN A 115 21.01 -0.89 30.86
C ASN A 115 21.60 -1.46 29.56
N PRO A 116 22.16 -0.62 28.65
CA PRO A 116 22.60 -1.03 27.33
C PRO A 116 23.87 -1.90 27.33
N GLU A 117 24.52 -2.10 28.48
CA GLU A 117 25.77 -2.86 28.60
C GLU A 117 25.56 -4.39 28.71
N TYR A 118 24.38 -4.85 29.14
CA TYR A 118 24.09 -6.27 29.39
C TYR A 118 23.34 -6.99 28.26
N SER A 119 22.99 -6.32 27.15
CA SER A 119 22.24 -6.91 26.04
C SER A 119 23.10 -7.84 25.13
N THR A 120 24.05 -8.58 25.71
CA THR A 120 25.00 -9.43 24.97
C THR A 120 24.63 -10.92 24.94
N THR A 121 23.51 -11.34 25.51
CA THR A 121 22.99 -12.71 25.33
C THR A 121 21.48 -12.71 25.53
N MET A 122 20.70 -13.17 24.56
CA MET A 122 19.31 -13.69 24.68
C MET A 122 18.19 -12.89 25.40
N ASP A 123 18.43 -11.74 26.02
CA ASP A 123 17.46 -11.07 26.89
C ASP A 123 16.44 -10.22 26.10
N VAL A 124 15.48 -10.90 25.49
CA VAL A 124 14.23 -10.27 25.07
C VAL A 124 13.54 -9.78 26.34
N ALA A 125 13.38 -8.46 26.48
CA ALA A 125 12.71 -7.89 27.65
C ALA A 125 11.38 -8.62 27.93
N PRO A 126 11.03 -8.92 29.20
CA PRO A 126 9.84 -9.71 29.52
C PRO A 126 8.54 -9.23 28.84
N VAL A 127 8.41 -7.91 28.63
CA VAL A 127 7.30 -7.30 27.89
C VAL A 127 7.31 -7.64 26.40
N ILE A 128 8.48 -7.64 25.77
CA ILE A 128 8.63 -8.01 24.34
C ILE A 128 8.23 -9.48 24.17
N LEU A 129 8.68 -10.36 25.07
CA LEU A 129 8.33 -11.78 25.04
C LEU A 129 6.83 -12.01 25.24
N ALA A 130 6.23 -11.38 26.26
CA ALA A 130 4.80 -11.44 26.50
C ALA A 130 3.99 -10.93 25.29
N ALA A 131 4.47 -9.89 24.61
CA ALA A 131 3.87 -9.37 23.40
C ALA A 131 3.98 -10.34 22.22
N HIS A 132 5.11 -11.05 22.07
CA HIS A 132 5.27 -12.08 21.05
C HIS A 132 4.31 -13.25 21.24
N ARG A 133 4.01 -13.62 22.50
CA ARG A 133 2.97 -14.61 22.85
C ARG A 133 1.55 -14.07 22.67
N ASN A 134 1.39 -12.76 22.49
CA ASN A 134 0.11 -12.09 22.29
C ASN A 134 -0.93 -12.36 23.41
N ASN A 135 -0.48 -12.68 24.63
CA ASN A 135 -1.34 -12.95 25.77
C ASN A 135 -1.77 -11.64 26.46
N TYR A 136 -3.06 -11.32 26.39
CA TYR A 136 -3.62 -10.06 26.90
C TYR A 136 -3.50 -9.90 28.42
N GLU A 137 -3.66 -10.97 29.19
CA GLU A 137 -3.71 -10.90 30.66
C GLU A 137 -2.31 -10.68 31.25
N ILE A 138 -1.31 -11.41 30.74
CA ILE A 138 0.10 -11.22 31.06
C ILE A 138 0.52 -9.77 30.78
N LEU A 139 0.23 -9.26 29.58
CA LEU A 139 0.56 -7.89 29.21
C LEU A 139 -0.13 -6.85 30.11
N THR A 140 -1.37 -7.10 30.51
CA THR A 140 -2.09 -6.20 31.43
C THR A 140 -1.41 -6.15 32.80
N MET A 141 -0.93 -7.30 33.31
CA MET A 141 -0.19 -7.34 34.58
C MET A 141 1.16 -6.63 34.48
N LEU A 142 1.88 -6.80 33.37
CA LEU A 142 3.17 -6.14 33.15
C LEU A 142 3.02 -4.62 32.97
N LEU A 143 2.04 -4.15 32.18
CA LEU A 143 1.85 -2.71 31.93
C LEU A 143 1.40 -1.93 33.17
N LYS A 144 0.77 -2.58 34.15
CA LYS A 144 0.45 -1.95 35.46
C LYS A 144 1.70 -1.56 36.26
N GLN A 145 2.87 -2.10 35.91
CA GLN A 145 4.14 -1.83 36.59
C GLN A 145 4.92 -0.67 35.92
N ASP A 146 4.26 0.20 35.14
CA ASP A 146 4.82 1.40 34.48
C ASP A 146 6.09 1.14 33.64
N ILE A 147 6.10 0.06 32.86
CA ILE A 147 7.25 -0.28 32.01
C ILE A 147 7.24 0.58 30.75
N SER A 148 8.30 1.36 30.55
CA SER A 148 8.49 2.12 29.31
C SER A 148 8.92 1.21 28.16
N LEU A 149 8.12 1.12 27.10
CA LEU A 149 8.49 0.42 25.87
C LEU A 149 9.56 1.22 25.10
N PRO A 150 10.68 0.60 24.69
CA PRO A 150 11.68 1.28 23.88
C PRO A 150 11.12 1.59 22.48
N ARG A 151 11.23 2.84 22.05
CA ARG A 151 10.89 3.23 20.68
C ARG A 151 12.08 2.95 19.76
N PRO A 152 11.89 2.23 18.64
CA PRO A 152 12.98 1.94 17.72
C PRO A 152 13.44 3.24 17.03
N HIS A 153 14.75 3.43 16.92
CA HIS A 153 15.31 4.48 16.07
C HIS A 153 15.18 4.11 14.59
N ALA A 154 15.16 5.12 13.73
CA ALA A 154 15.17 4.94 12.28
C ALA A 154 16.40 4.13 11.82
N VAL A 155 16.25 3.37 10.73
CA VAL A 155 17.36 2.65 10.11
C VAL A 155 18.38 3.67 9.61
N GLY A 156 19.65 3.51 10.00
CA GLY A 156 20.71 4.46 9.66
C GLY A 156 20.83 5.66 10.61
N CYS A 157 20.19 5.63 11.78
CA CYS A 157 20.39 6.65 12.82
C CYS A 157 21.86 6.77 13.24
N GLU A 158 22.40 7.99 13.20
CA GLU A 158 23.80 8.30 13.49
C GLU A 158 24.09 8.56 14.97
N CYS A 159 23.14 8.28 15.87
CA CYS A 159 23.37 8.51 17.30
C CYS A 159 24.50 7.61 17.84
N THR A 160 25.20 8.08 18.87
CA THR A 160 26.37 7.39 19.45
C THR A 160 26.03 5.98 19.89
N LEU A 161 24.84 5.76 20.45
CA LEU A 161 24.36 4.45 20.90
C LEU A 161 24.11 3.47 19.75
N CYS A 162 23.44 3.92 18.68
CA CYS A 162 23.19 3.07 17.50
C CYS A 162 24.49 2.74 16.78
N ASN A 163 25.39 3.73 16.62
CA ASN A 163 26.68 3.52 15.98
C ASN A 163 27.57 2.56 16.79
N ALA A 164 27.60 2.70 18.13
CA ALA A 164 28.33 1.78 19.00
C ALA A 164 27.77 0.35 18.93
N LYS A 165 26.44 0.18 18.96
CA LYS A 165 25.79 -1.13 18.84
C LYS A 165 26.06 -1.78 17.48
N ASN A 166 25.95 -1.00 16.41
CA ASN A 166 26.18 -1.48 15.04
C ASN A 166 27.66 -1.87 14.79
N LYS A 167 28.62 -1.12 15.37
CA LYS A 167 30.05 -1.47 15.32
C LYS A 167 30.40 -2.72 16.13
N LYS A 168 29.69 -2.95 17.25
CA LYS A 168 29.90 -4.14 18.09
C LYS A 168 29.33 -5.40 17.43
N ASP A 169 28.05 -5.35 17.02
CA ASP A 169 27.37 -6.44 16.30
C ASP A 169 26.15 -5.91 15.54
N SER A 170 26.29 -5.82 14.21
CA SER A 170 25.24 -5.31 13.32
C SER A 170 24.02 -6.24 13.25
N LEU A 171 24.22 -7.55 13.21
CA LEU A 171 23.15 -8.54 13.07
C LEU A 171 22.28 -8.56 14.33
N ARG A 172 22.88 -8.48 15.51
CA ARG A 172 22.13 -8.35 16.76
C ARG A 172 21.34 -7.05 16.82
N HIS A 173 21.92 -5.95 16.34
CA HIS A 173 21.22 -4.67 16.31
C HIS A 173 19.96 -4.74 15.42
N SER A 174 20.05 -5.34 14.23
CA SER A 174 18.90 -5.54 13.35
C SER A 174 17.86 -6.51 13.90
N ARG A 175 18.28 -7.66 14.48
CA ARG A 175 17.34 -8.61 15.12
C ARG A 175 16.58 -7.99 16.29
N PHE A 176 17.29 -7.26 17.16
CA PHE A 176 16.65 -6.58 18.28
C PHE A 176 15.61 -5.55 17.83
N ARG A 177 15.88 -4.82 16.75
CA ARG A 177 14.90 -3.91 16.14
C ARG A 177 13.67 -4.67 15.63
N LEU A 178 13.87 -5.79 14.94
CA LEU A 178 12.77 -6.65 14.47
C LEU A 178 11.93 -7.16 15.65
N ASP A 179 12.55 -7.57 16.75
CA ASP A 179 11.85 -8.05 17.95
C ASP A 179 11.00 -6.95 18.61
N ILE A 180 11.50 -5.71 18.65
CA ILE A 180 10.72 -4.54 19.08
C ILE A 180 9.51 -4.35 18.17
N TYR A 181 9.70 -4.39 16.85
CA TYR A 181 8.58 -4.26 15.90
C TYR A 181 7.57 -5.39 16.02
N ARG A 182 8.00 -6.63 16.27
CA ARG A 182 7.11 -7.76 16.55
C ARG A 182 6.31 -7.54 17.84
N CYS A 183 6.92 -6.96 18.87
CA CYS A 183 6.22 -6.56 20.09
C CYS A 183 5.17 -5.48 19.83
N LEU A 184 5.55 -4.39 19.15
CA LEU A 184 4.65 -3.28 18.81
C LEU A 184 3.51 -3.70 17.87
N ALA A 185 3.74 -4.69 17.00
CA ALA A 185 2.74 -5.22 16.08
C ALA A 185 1.74 -6.18 16.73
N SER A 186 1.98 -6.60 17.97
CA SER A 186 1.10 -7.55 18.66
C SER A 186 -0.29 -6.94 18.91
N PRO A 187 -1.38 -7.61 18.51
CA PRO A 187 -2.75 -7.13 18.73
C PRO A 187 -3.05 -6.76 20.18
N SER A 188 -2.65 -7.61 21.12
CA SER A 188 -2.91 -7.43 22.55
C SER A 188 -2.24 -6.17 23.10
N LEU A 189 -1.03 -5.84 22.67
CA LEU A 189 -0.33 -4.64 23.11
C LEU A 189 -0.97 -3.37 22.52
N ILE A 190 -1.33 -3.38 21.23
CA ILE A 190 -1.98 -2.24 20.58
C ILE A 190 -3.30 -1.89 21.29
N MET A 191 -4.09 -2.90 21.68
CA MET A 191 -5.36 -2.68 22.39
C MET A 191 -5.19 -2.10 23.80
N LEU A 192 -4.06 -2.37 24.47
CA LEU A 192 -3.81 -1.91 25.84
C LEU A 192 -3.17 -0.53 25.90
N THR A 193 -2.35 -0.18 24.91
CA THR A 193 -1.49 1.02 24.95
C THR A 193 -2.05 2.21 24.17
N GLU A 194 -2.84 1.97 23.12
CA GLU A 194 -3.27 3.01 22.19
C GLU A 194 -4.76 3.36 22.35
N GLU A 195 -5.09 4.65 22.32
CA GLU A 195 -6.48 5.11 22.37
C GLU A 195 -7.27 4.74 21.09
N ASP A 196 -6.58 4.72 19.94
CA ASP A 196 -7.14 4.37 18.64
C ASP A 196 -6.35 3.21 18.01
N PRO A 197 -6.73 1.95 18.32
CA PRO A 197 -6.00 0.78 17.85
C PRO A 197 -6.06 0.60 16.32
N ILE A 198 -7.11 1.13 15.67
CA ILE A 198 -7.26 1.03 14.21
C ILE A 198 -6.25 1.96 13.52
N LEU A 199 -6.12 3.20 14.00
CA LEU A 199 -5.17 4.15 13.43
C LEU A 199 -3.74 3.63 13.59
N ARG A 200 -3.39 3.18 14.80
CA ARG A 200 -2.05 2.67 15.06
C ARG A 200 -1.71 1.47 14.19
N ALA A 201 -2.65 0.54 14.00
CA ALA A 201 -2.46 -0.59 13.13
C ALA A 201 -2.21 -0.17 11.66
N PHE A 202 -2.86 0.91 11.19
CA PHE A 202 -2.64 1.42 9.84
C PHE A 202 -1.25 2.03 9.66
N GLU A 203 -0.84 2.88 10.59
CA GLU A 203 0.48 3.52 10.61
C GLU A 203 1.57 2.46 10.68
N LEU A 204 1.52 1.58 11.68
CA LEU A 204 2.52 0.55 11.90
C LEU A 204 2.64 -0.41 10.71
N SER A 205 1.52 -0.79 10.09
CA SER A 205 1.58 -1.67 8.90
C SER A 205 2.20 -0.99 7.66
N THR A 206 2.17 0.34 7.60
CA THR A 206 2.82 1.12 6.54
C THR A 206 4.30 1.24 6.85
N ASP A 207 4.64 1.62 8.08
CA ASP A 207 6.02 1.72 8.56
C ASP A 207 6.78 0.40 8.35
N LEU A 208 6.18 -0.74 8.73
CA LEU A 208 6.75 -2.08 8.54
C LEU A 208 6.97 -2.42 7.06
N LYS A 209 6.08 -1.94 6.18
CA LYS A 209 6.20 -2.16 4.74
C LYS A 209 7.28 -1.29 4.11
N GLU A 210 7.50 -0.09 4.62
CA GLU A 210 8.62 0.76 4.20
C GLU A 210 9.94 0.18 4.70
N LEU A 211 9.98 -0.29 5.94
CA LEU A 211 11.14 -0.96 6.53
C LEU A 211 11.53 -2.24 5.77
N SER A 212 10.56 -3.00 5.25
CA SER A 212 10.85 -4.20 4.44
C SER A 212 11.52 -3.90 3.09
N LEU A 213 11.46 -2.64 2.63
CA LEU A 213 12.18 -2.18 1.45
C LEU A 213 13.59 -1.67 1.79
N VAL A 214 13.79 -1.18 3.02
CA VAL A 214 15.08 -0.69 3.52
C VAL A 214 15.97 -1.86 3.98
N GLU A 215 15.43 -2.78 4.78
CA GLU A 215 16.11 -3.99 5.24
C GLU A 215 15.66 -5.22 4.43
N VAL A 216 16.34 -5.47 3.32
CA VAL A 216 15.96 -6.52 2.36
C VAL A 216 16.13 -7.92 2.96
N GLU A 217 17.06 -8.09 3.91
CA GLU A 217 17.38 -9.36 4.56
C GLU A 217 16.22 -9.93 5.39
N PHE A 218 15.51 -9.05 6.12
CA PHE A 218 14.35 -9.41 6.97
C PHE A 218 13.00 -9.05 6.34
N ARG A 219 12.98 -8.84 5.02
CA ARG A 219 11.80 -8.38 4.28
C ARG A 219 10.56 -9.22 4.57
N ASN A 220 10.70 -10.56 4.58
CA ASN A 220 9.57 -11.46 4.77
C ASN A 220 8.96 -11.33 6.17
N ASP A 221 9.79 -11.18 7.21
CA ASP A 221 9.33 -11.03 8.59
C ASP A 221 8.56 -9.71 8.76
N TYR A 222 9.10 -8.61 8.22
CA TYR A 222 8.41 -7.32 8.24
C TYR A 222 7.10 -7.33 7.45
N GLU A 223 7.06 -7.99 6.29
CA GLU A 223 5.82 -8.15 5.50
C GLU A 223 4.76 -8.99 6.24
N GLU A 224 5.18 -10.00 7.00
CA GLU A 224 4.30 -10.81 7.84
C GLU A 224 3.72 -10.01 9.02
N LEU A 225 4.57 -9.26 9.74
CA LEU A 225 4.12 -8.36 10.81
C LEU A 225 3.18 -7.28 10.28
N ALA A 226 3.50 -6.70 9.12
CA ALA A 226 2.62 -5.73 8.47
C ALA A 226 1.26 -6.36 8.19
N LYS A 227 1.22 -7.59 7.64
CA LYS A 227 -0.03 -8.33 7.38
C LYS A 227 -0.79 -8.63 8.66
N GLN A 228 -0.11 -8.97 9.76
CA GLN A 228 -0.73 -9.17 11.08
C GLN A 228 -1.49 -7.92 11.53
N CYS A 229 -0.88 -6.72 11.43
CA CYS A 229 -1.56 -5.47 11.75
C CYS A 229 -2.78 -5.19 10.86
N LYS A 230 -2.72 -5.51 9.55
CA LYS A 230 -3.86 -5.35 8.62
C LYS A 230 -5.01 -6.28 8.97
N MET A 231 -4.69 -7.53 9.30
CA MET A 231 -5.67 -8.52 9.72
C MET A 231 -6.29 -8.15 11.06
N PHE A 232 -5.51 -7.64 12.02
CA PHE A 232 -6.02 -7.12 13.29
C PHE A 232 -7.05 -6.00 13.08
N ALA A 233 -6.74 -4.98 12.26
CA ALA A 233 -7.67 -3.89 12.00
C ALA A 233 -8.98 -4.37 11.34
N LYS A 234 -8.89 -5.31 10.40
CA LYS A 234 -10.06 -5.97 9.79
C LYS A 234 -10.86 -6.74 10.84
N ASP A 235 -10.21 -7.58 11.63
CA ASP A 235 -10.91 -8.44 12.58
C ASP A 235 -11.56 -7.64 13.72
N LEU A 236 -10.97 -6.51 14.11
CA LEU A 236 -11.57 -5.56 15.06
C LEU A 236 -12.84 -4.92 14.48
N LEU A 237 -12.81 -4.47 13.22
CA LEU A 237 -14.00 -3.93 12.53
C LEU A 237 -15.07 -5.01 12.33
N ALA A 238 -14.72 -6.30 12.32
CA ALA A 238 -15.66 -7.41 12.19
C ALA A 238 -16.62 -7.50 13.37
N GLN A 239 -16.19 -7.01 14.53
CA GLN A 239 -16.94 -7.07 15.78
C GLN A 239 -18.02 -5.98 15.88
N ALA A 240 -18.05 -5.04 14.93
CA ALA A 240 -19.12 -4.05 14.84
C ALA A 240 -20.42 -4.75 14.44
N ARG A 241 -21.45 -4.64 15.28
CA ARG A 241 -22.75 -5.32 15.06
C ARG A 241 -23.77 -4.41 14.38
N ASN A 242 -23.63 -3.10 14.59
CA ASN A 242 -24.63 -2.12 14.17
C ASN A 242 -24.06 -1.16 13.13
N SER A 243 -24.89 -0.71 12.19
CA SER A 243 -24.50 0.32 11.20
C SER A 243 -24.11 1.65 11.86
N ARG A 244 -24.71 1.98 13.01
CA ARG A 244 -24.37 3.18 13.80
C ARG A 244 -22.98 3.10 14.42
N GLU A 245 -22.60 1.95 14.98
CA GLU A 245 -21.24 1.73 15.50
C GLU A 245 -20.23 1.93 14.35
N LEU A 246 -20.51 1.31 13.20
CA LEU A 246 -19.67 1.40 12.02
C LEU A 246 -19.58 2.83 11.44
N GLU A 247 -20.69 3.56 11.44
CA GLU A 247 -20.72 4.97 11.02
C GLU A 247 -19.80 5.84 11.89
N VAL A 248 -19.85 5.68 13.21
CA VAL A 248 -18.99 6.44 14.13
C VAL A 248 -17.52 6.11 13.88
N ILE A 249 -17.18 4.84 13.64
CA ILE A 249 -15.80 4.41 13.37
C ILE A 249 -15.29 4.98 12.05
N LEU A 250 -16.08 4.84 10.98
CA LEU A 250 -15.67 5.23 9.63
C LEU A 250 -15.61 6.76 9.44
N ASN A 251 -16.35 7.52 10.25
CA ASN A 251 -16.36 8.99 10.23
C ASN A 251 -15.44 9.64 11.27
N HIS A 252 -14.74 8.86 12.10
CA HIS A 252 -13.86 9.44 13.13
C HIS A 252 -12.63 10.12 12.51
N THR A 253 -12.20 11.24 13.10
CA THR A 253 -11.06 12.06 12.69
C THR A 253 -10.18 12.31 13.89
N SER A 254 -8.93 11.83 13.88
CA SER A 254 -7.94 12.08 14.94
C SER A 254 -7.29 13.47 14.80
N SER A 255 -7.13 13.99 13.57
CA SER A 255 -6.41 15.23 13.30
C SER A 255 -7.12 16.48 13.86
N GLU A 256 -6.33 17.40 14.44
CA GLU A 256 -6.73 18.79 14.74
C GLU A 256 -6.72 19.71 13.51
N ASP A 257 -6.75 19.15 12.29
CA ASP A 257 -6.67 19.95 11.08
C ASP A 257 -7.73 21.05 11.08
N HIS A 258 -7.30 22.25 10.70
CA HIS A 258 -8.14 23.44 10.62
C HIS A 258 -9.36 23.19 9.76
N ILE A 259 -10.44 22.73 10.38
CA ILE A 259 -11.71 22.51 9.71
C ILE A 259 -12.20 23.88 9.25
N ASN A 260 -12.23 24.06 7.93
CA ASN A 260 -13.03 25.09 7.29
C ASN A 260 -14.42 25.08 7.94
N LYS A 261 -14.79 26.18 8.61
CA LYS A 261 -16.08 26.42 9.31
C LYS A 261 -17.36 26.16 8.48
N ARG A 262 -17.22 25.64 7.25
CA ARG A 262 -18.30 25.20 6.36
C ARG A 262 -19.05 23.96 6.88
N GLY A 263 -18.46 23.18 7.80
CA GLY A 263 -19.06 21.91 8.25
C GLY A 263 -20.11 21.98 9.35
N LEU A 264 -20.47 23.17 9.87
CA LEU A 264 -21.38 23.25 11.03
C LEU A 264 -22.88 23.08 10.68
N MET A 265 -23.24 22.94 9.40
CA MET A 265 -24.66 22.94 8.97
C MET A 265 -25.10 21.76 8.10
N GLU A 266 -24.24 20.79 7.80
CA GLU A 266 -24.67 19.56 7.12
C GLU A 266 -24.05 18.35 7.82
N GLU A 267 -24.87 17.61 8.56
CA GLU A 267 -24.59 16.27 9.10
C GLU A 267 -24.32 15.31 7.93
N ARG A 268 -23.13 15.35 7.34
CA ARG A 268 -22.77 14.47 6.23
C ARG A 268 -21.55 13.64 6.57
N MET A 269 -21.67 12.36 6.27
CA MET A 269 -20.65 11.32 6.49
C MET A 269 -19.41 11.61 5.63
N ASN A 270 -18.38 12.23 6.21
CA ASN A 270 -17.13 12.52 5.49
C ASN A 270 -16.21 11.28 5.34
N LEU A 271 -16.61 10.11 5.85
CA LEU A 271 -15.92 8.81 5.76
C LEU A 271 -14.39 8.93 5.92
N SER A 272 -13.94 9.80 6.81
CA SER A 272 -12.56 10.22 6.95
C SER A 272 -11.63 9.06 7.26
N ARG A 273 -12.04 8.17 8.16
CA ARG A 273 -11.26 6.99 8.51
C ARG A 273 -11.13 6.02 7.34
N LEU A 274 -12.17 5.91 6.51
CA LEU A 274 -12.10 5.10 5.29
C LEU A 274 -11.16 5.72 4.26
N LYS A 275 -11.16 7.05 4.10
CA LYS A 275 -10.19 7.74 3.23
C LYS A 275 -8.77 7.46 3.68
N LEU A 276 -8.54 7.52 5.00
CA LEU A 276 -7.26 7.22 5.60
C LEU A 276 -6.85 5.75 5.40
N ALA A 277 -7.79 4.81 5.53
CA ALA A 277 -7.54 3.40 5.23
C ALA A 277 -7.13 3.18 3.77
N ILE A 278 -7.71 3.94 2.83
CA ILE A 278 -7.30 3.89 1.41
C ILE A 278 -5.90 4.48 1.23
N LYS A 279 -5.58 5.60 1.89
CA LYS A 279 -4.24 6.21 1.87
C LYS A 279 -3.17 5.24 2.36
N TYR A 280 -3.41 4.53 3.45
CA TYR A 280 -2.51 3.49 3.96
C TYR A 280 -2.63 2.14 3.23
N ASN A 281 -3.34 2.08 2.09
CA ASN A 281 -3.50 0.87 1.26
C ASN A 281 -3.98 -0.37 2.04
N GLN A 282 -4.97 -0.17 2.91
CA GLN A 282 -5.57 -1.16 3.80
C GLN A 282 -6.65 -1.99 3.08
N LYS A 283 -6.21 -2.81 2.13
CA LYS A 283 -7.11 -3.60 1.26
C LYS A 283 -8.06 -4.51 2.07
N GLU A 284 -7.58 -5.16 3.12
CA GLU A 284 -8.33 -6.16 3.89
C GLU A 284 -9.41 -5.54 4.77
N PHE A 285 -9.11 -4.39 5.37
CA PHE A 285 -10.06 -3.59 6.15
C PHE A 285 -11.23 -3.11 5.28
N VAL A 286 -10.93 -2.56 4.10
CA VAL A 286 -11.96 -2.04 3.18
C VAL A 286 -12.76 -3.17 2.54
N ALA A 287 -12.14 -4.30 2.21
CA ALA A 287 -12.81 -5.44 1.56
C ALA A 287 -13.75 -6.22 2.50
N GLN A 288 -13.75 -5.89 3.78
CA GLN A 288 -14.58 -6.54 4.79
C GLN A 288 -16.08 -6.43 4.51
N SER A 289 -16.81 -7.51 4.78
CA SER A 289 -18.26 -7.63 4.53
C SER A 289 -19.07 -6.49 5.15
N ASN A 290 -18.86 -6.19 6.44
CA ASN A 290 -19.61 -5.15 7.16
C ASN A 290 -19.36 -3.76 6.54
N CYS A 291 -18.10 -3.44 6.24
CA CYS A 291 -17.72 -2.19 5.58
C CYS A 291 -18.36 -2.08 4.18
N GLN A 292 -18.29 -3.14 3.39
CA GLN A 292 -18.86 -3.18 2.04
C GLN A 292 -20.39 -3.09 2.05
N GLN A 293 -21.06 -3.72 3.01
CA GLN A 293 -22.51 -3.59 3.17
C GLN A 293 -22.90 -2.15 3.52
N PHE A 294 -22.17 -1.51 4.43
CA PHE A 294 -22.38 -0.12 4.77
C PHE A 294 -22.15 0.81 3.57
N LEU A 295 -21.05 0.63 2.83
CA LEU A 295 -20.77 1.38 1.61
C LEU A 295 -21.88 1.23 0.56
N ASN A 296 -22.45 0.03 0.41
CA ASN A 296 -23.60 -0.18 -0.46
C ASN A 296 -24.83 0.63 0.00
N THR A 297 -25.09 0.72 1.30
CA THR A 297 -26.21 1.52 1.81
C THR A 297 -26.04 3.00 1.54
N VAL A 298 -24.82 3.53 1.72
CA VAL A 298 -24.47 4.92 1.42
C VAL A 298 -24.50 5.19 -0.09
N TRP A 299 -24.04 4.23 -0.91
CA TRP A 299 -24.00 4.37 -2.37
C TRP A 299 -25.39 4.54 -3.01
N PHE A 300 -26.36 3.74 -2.58
CA PHE A 300 -27.71 3.82 -3.13
C PHE A 300 -28.57 4.90 -2.43
N GLY A 301 -28.33 5.17 -1.14
CA GLY A 301 -29.06 6.20 -0.39
C GLY A 301 -30.58 6.11 -0.59
N GLU A 302 -31.20 7.22 -1.00
CA GLU A 302 -32.65 7.31 -1.29
C GLU A 302 -33.10 6.44 -2.48
N THR A 303 -32.18 6.03 -3.36
CA THR A 303 -32.48 5.16 -4.52
C THR A 303 -32.43 3.66 -4.18
N ALA A 304 -32.49 3.27 -2.91
CA ALA A 304 -32.42 1.87 -2.47
C ALA A 304 -33.42 0.93 -3.18
N SER A 305 -34.60 1.45 -3.58
CA SER A 305 -35.61 0.70 -4.35
C SER A 305 -35.08 0.19 -5.70
N TYR A 306 -34.09 0.85 -6.30
CA TYR A 306 -33.43 0.40 -7.54
C TYR A 306 -32.87 -1.02 -7.42
N ARG A 307 -32.32 -1.39 -6.26
CA ARG A 307 -31.69 -2.71 -6.05
C ARG A 307 -32.68 -3.87 -6.21
N ARG A 308 -33.95 -3.65 -5.86
CA ARG A 308 -35.02 -4.67 -5.90
C ARG A 308 -35.63 -4.85 -7.30
N LYS A 309 -35.39 -3.94 -8.24
CA LYS A 309 -35.94 -4.00 -9.60
C LYS A 309 -35.34 -5.16 -10.42
N HIS A 310 -36.11 -5.70 -11.36
CA HIS A 310 -35.62 -6.67 -12.35
C HIS A 310 -34.53 -6.06 -13.25
N THR A 311 -33.64 -6.89 -13.78
CA THR A 311 -32.50 -6.46 -14.59
C THR A 311 -32.89 -5.63 -15.82
N CYS A 312 -33.97 -5.99 -16.53
CA CYS A 312 -34.46 -5.20 -17.67
C CYS A 312 -34.88 -3.78 -17.23
N LEU A 313 -35.67 -3.67 -16.15
CA LEU A 313 -36.09 -2.38 -15.62
C LEU A 313 -34.90 -1.55 -15.08
N LYS A 314 -33.89 -2.21 -14.50
CA LYS A 314 -32.64 -1.56 -14.09
C LYS A 314 -31.93 -0.93 -15.31
N MET A 315 -31.72 -1.72 -16.36
CA MET A 315 -31.10 -1.23 -17.59
C MET A 315 -31.90 -0.09 -18.23
N ALA A 316 -33.22 -0.21 -18.31
CA ALA A 316 -34.09 0.85 -18.82
C ALA A 316 -33.97 2.15 -18.01
N THR A 317 -33.93 2.07 -16.67
CA THR A 317 -33.75 3.26 -15.83
C THR A 317 -32.38 3.91 -15.99
N VAL A 318 -31.30 3.12 -16.11
CA VAL A 318 -29.95 3.65 -16.37
C VAL A 318 -29.90 4.32 -17.75
N LEU A 319 -30.45 3.67 -18.78
CA LEU A 319 -30.50 4.22 -20.13
C LEU A 319 -31.29 5.54 -20.17
N SER A 320 -32.43 5.61 -19.47
CA SER A 320 -33.22 6.83 -19.36
C SER A 320 -32.42 7.97 -18.70
N ILE A 321 -31.67 7.70 -17.63
CA ILE A 321 -30.80 8.70 -16.98
C ILE A 321 -29.67 9.13 -17.91
N ILE A 322 -29.09 8.19 -18.67
CA ILE A 322 -28.04 8.51 -19.66
C ILE A 322 -28.62 9.46 -20.70
N VAL A 323 -29.76 9.17 -21.33
CA VAL A 323 -30.30 10.07 -22.36
C VAL A 323 -30.69 11.44 -21.78
N LEU A 324 -31.24 11.47 -20.56
CA LEU A 324 -31.72 12.70 -19.92
C LEU A 324 -30.64 13.46 -19.14
N TRP A 325 -29.36 13.05 -19.23
CA TRP A 325 -28.27 13.64 -18.43
C TRP A 325 -28.12 15.17 -18.56
N PRO A 326 -28.26 15.80 -19.76
CA PRO A 326 -28.06 17.24 -19.89
C PRO A 326 -29.15 18.01 -19.15
N LEU A 327 -30.42 17.59 -19.34
CA LEU A 327 -31.57 18.19 -18.68
C LEU A 327 -31.46 18.06 -17.15
N LEU A 328 -31.08 16.89 -16.64
CA LEU A 328 -30.88 16.66 -15.20
C LEU A 328 -29.81 17.59 -14.61
N SER A 329 -28.68 17.76 -15.31
CA SER A 329 -27.60 18.65 -14.85
C SER A 329 -28.00 20.13 -14.81
N VAL A 330 -28.78 20.60 -15.80
CA VAL A 330 -29.32 21.97 -15.82
C VAL A 330 -30.35 22.16 -14.70
N CYS A 331 -31.24 21.18 -14.47
CA CYS A 331 -32.20 21.21 -13.36
C CYS A 331 -31.51 21.33 -11.99
N TYR A 332 -30.39 20.62 -11.79
CA TYR A 332 -29.60 20.72 -10.56
C TYR A 332 -28.97 22.10 -10.38
N LEU A 333 -28.50 22.72 -11.48
CA LEU A 333 -27.91 24.06 -11.46
C LEU A 333 -28.93 25.13 -11.08
N LEU A 334 -30.15 25.05 -11.63
CA LEU A 334 -31.22 26.02 -11.39
C LEU A 334 -31.89 25.85 -10.02
N VAL A 335 -32.26 24.62 -9.64
CA VAL A 335 -33.03 24.34 -8.42
C VAL A 335 -32.44 23.14 -7.65
N PRO A 336 -31.35 23.35 -6.88
CA PRO A 336 -30.66 22.27 -6.17
C PRO A 336 -31.41 21.72 -4.95
N ARG A 337 -32.50 22.37 -4.50
CA ARG A 337 -33.34 21.92 -3.37
C ARG A 337 -34.57 21.11 -3.79
N SER A 338 -34.77 20.90 -5.09
CA SER A 338 -35.88 20.08 -5.60
C SER A 338 -35.67 18.60 -5.26
N ARG A 339 -36.74 17.79 -5.32
CA ARG A 339 -36.65 16.32 -5.19
C ARG A 339 -35.69 15.72 -6.22
N VAL A 340 -35.68 16.26 -7.45
CA VAL A 340 -34.74 15.85 -8.52
C VAL A 340 -33.30 16.20 -8.11
N GLY A 341 -33.08 17.37 -7.49
CA GLY A 341 -31.79 17.77 -6.97
C GLY A 341 -31.26 16.84 -5.86
N GLN A 342 -32.13 16.36 -4.97
CA GLN A 342 -31.79 15.37 -3.94
C GLN A 342 -31.43 14.01 -4.56
N ILE A 343 -32.16 13.57 -5.59
CA ILE A 343 -31.84 12.34 -6.33
C ILE A 343 -30.48 12.45 -7.05
N ILE A 344 -30.19 13.57 -7.72
CA ILE A 344 -28.89 13.80 -8.40
C ILE A 344 -27.75 13.86 -7.39
N HIS A 345 -28.03 14.31 -6.16
CA HIS A 345 -27.05 14.33 -5.08
C HIS A 345 -26.62 12.92 -4.64
N THR A 346 -27.39 11.88 -4.95
CA THR A 346 -26.99 10.49 -4.65
C THR A 346 -25.78 10.08 -5.50
N PRO A 347 -24.78 9.41 -4.90
CA PRO A 347 -23.49 9.15 -5.56
C PRO A 347 -23.62 8.18 -6.75
N PHE A 348 -24.57 7.24 -6.69
CA PHE A 348 -24.89 6.37 -7.83
C PHE A 348 -25.33 7.17 -9.07
N ILE A 349 -26.20 8.16 -8.90
CA ILE A 349 -26.67 9.00 -10.01
C ILE A 349 -25.57 9.93 -10.49
N LYS A 350 -24.76 10.51 -9.60
CA LYS A 350 -23.55 11.28 -9.96
C LYS A 350 -22.65 10.45 -10.89
N PHE A 351 -22.35 9.20 -10.54
CA PHE A 351 -21.51 8.32 -11.36
C PHE A 351 -22.09 8.10 -12.77
N ILE A 352 -23.39 7.84 -12.89
CA ILE A 352 -24.04 7.63 -14.19
C ILE A 352 -24.00 8.92 -15.01
N ILE A 353 -24.28 10.07 -14.42
CA ILE A 353 -24.28 11.36 -15.11
C ILE A 353 -22.88 11.73 -15.61
N HIS A 354 -21.84 11.55 -14.79
CA HIS A 354 -20.44 11.75 -15.20
C HIS A 354 -20.04 10.79 -16.33
N SER A 355 -20.49 9.54 -16.28
CA SER A 355 -20.23 8.55 -17.34
C SER A 355 -20.98 8.90 -18.64
N ALA A 356 -22.23 9.35 -18.54
CA ALA A 356 -23.05 9.74 -19.67
C ALA A 356 -22.49 10.98 -20.40
N SER A 357 -22.01 11.97 -19.64
CA SER A 357 -21.30 13.13 -20.20
C SER A 357 -20.04 12.71 -20.96
N TYR A 358 -19.24 11.79 -20.40
CA TYR A 358 -18.03 11.31 -21.07
C TYR A 358 -18.34 10.52 -22.36
N LEU A 359 -19.38 9.67 -22.34
CA LEU A 359 -19.85 8.98 -23.55
C LEU A 359 -20.34 9.98 -24.61
N SER A 360 -21.02 11.04 -24.19
CA SER A 360 -21.47 12.11 -25.10
C SER A 360 -20.29 12.86 -25.72
N PHE A 361 -19.21 13.09 -24.96
CA PHE A 361 -17.97 13.65 -25.48
C PHE A 361 -17.33 12.75 -26.56
N LEU A 362 -17.30 11.43 -26.36
CA LEU A 362 -16.78 10.50 -27.37
C LEU A 362 -17.65 10.47 -28.63
N LEU A 363 -18.98 10.51 -28.48
CA LEU A 363 -19.89 10.63 -29.62
C LEU A 363 -19.67 11.93 -30.38
N LEU A 364 -19.42 13.05 -29.68
CA LEU A 364 -19.09 14.33 -30.28
C LEU A 364 -17.75 14.29 -31.03
N LEU A 365 -16.74 13.56 -30.53
CA LEU A 365 -15.47 13.35 -31.24
C LEU A 365 -15.63 12.55 -32.54
N ASN A 366 -16.50 11.53 -32.54
CA ASN A 366 -16.82 10.79 -33.76
C ASN A 366 -17.53 11.68 -34.78
N LEU A 367 -18.51 12.47 -34.32
CA LEU A 367 -19.21 13.43 -35.16
C LEU A 367 -18.24 14.46 -35.75
N TYR A 368 -17.33 14.99 -34.94
CA TYR A 368 -16.27 15.89 -35.40
C TYR A 368 -15.40 15.24 -36.49
N SER A 369 -15.00 13.99 -36.30
CA SER A 369 -14.16 13.26 -37.28
C SER A 369 -14.88 13.04 -38.61
N LEU A 370 -16.20 12.85 -38.60
CA LEU A 370 -17.02 12.74 -39.80
C LEU A 370 -17.11 14.08 -40.55
N VAL A 371 -17.50 15.15 -39.83
CA VAL A 371 -17.68 16.49 -40.42
C VAL A 371 -16.37 17.08 -40.92
N TYR A 372 -15.27 16.88 -40.19
CA TYR A 372 -13.95 17.41 -40.57
C TYR A 372 -13.42 16.76 -41.86
N ASN A 373 -13.71 15.46 -42.07
CA ASN A 373 -13.23 14.70 -43.23
C ASN A 373 -13.93 15.09 -44.55
N GLU A 374 -15.19 15.52 -44.52
CA GLU A 374 -15.98 15.73 -45.75
C GLU A 374 -15.61 17.00 -46.54
N GLY A 375 -14.97 18.01 -45.95
CA GLY A 375 -14.79 19.28 -46.69
C GLY A 375 -13.67 20.24 -46.30
N LYS A 376 -12.95 20.02 -45.20
CA LYS A 376 -12.04 21.07 -44.65
C LYS A 376 -10.58 20.67 -44.50
N LYS A 377 -10.27 19.40 -44.78
CA LYS A 377 -8.92 18.83 -44.69
C LYS A 377 -7.86 19.51 -45.56
N ASN A 378 -8.29 20.24 -46.58
CA ASN A 378 -7.44 20.87 -47.60
C ASN A 378 -7.20 22.37 -47.35
N THR A 379 -7.75 22.94 -46.27
CA THR A 379 -7.59 24.36 -45.94
C THR A 379 -6.46 24.55 -44.93
N MET A 380 -5.58 25.53 -45.14
CA MET A 380 -4.40 25.75 -44.29
C MET A 380 -4.74 26.29 -42.89
N GLY A 381 -5.90 26.95 -42.73
CA GLY A 381 -6.33 27.54 -41.47
C GLY A 381 -7.85 27.64 -41.32
N PRO A 382 -8.58 26.50 -41.28
CA PRO A 382 -10.04 26.52 -41.20
C PRO A 382 -10.52 27.32 -39.98
N ALA A 383 -11.57 28.14 -40.18
CA ALA A 383 -12.22 28.83 -39.07
C ALA A 383 -12.83 27.83 -38.09
N LEU A 384 -12.78 28.15 -36.80
CA LEU A 384 -13.38 27.31 -35.75
C LEU A 384 -14.90 27.22 -35.95
N GLU A 385 -15.41 25.99 -35.98
CA GLU A 385 -16.84 25.73 -36.11
C GLU A 385 -17.55 25.62 -34.75
N MET A 386 -18.87 25.58 -34.78
CA MET A 386 -19.68 25.29 -33.58
C MET A 386 -19.25 24.00 -32.89
N ILE A 387 -18.85 22.96 -33.64
CA ILE A 387 -18.37 21.69 -33.07
C ILE A 387 -17.04 21.89 -32.33
N ASP A 388 -16.10 22.68 -32.87
CA ASP A 388 -14.85 23.02 -32.19
C ASP A 388 -15.12 23.75 -30.88
N TYR A 389 -16.03 24.73 -30.87
CA TYR A 389 -16.40 25.45 -29.64
C TYR A 389 -17.04 24.53 -28.59
N LEU A 390 -17.90 23.59 -29.01
CA LEU A 390 -18.46 22.57 -28.12
C LEU A 390 -17.33 21.69 -27.56
N LEU A 391 -16.43 21.17 -28.38
CA LEU A 391 -15.31 20.35 -27.90
C LEU A 391 -14.41 21.11 -26.92
N ILE A 392 -14.05 22.36 -27.23
CA ILE A 392 -13.27 23.22 -26.35
C ILE A 392 -13.97 23.40 -25.00
N LEU A 393 -15.29 23.60 -24.99
CA LEU A 393 -16.06 23.73 -23.75
C LEU A 393 -15.95 22.45 -22.87
N TRP A 394 -16.04 21.27 -23.47
CA TRP A 394 -15.85 20.00 -22.76
C TRP A 394 -14.42 19.84 -22.25
N ILE A 395 -13.42 20.17 -23.07
CA ILE A 395 -12.00 20.06 -22.71
C ILE A 395 -11.66 20.98 -21.55
N ILE A 396 -12.10 22.25 -21.58
CA ILE A 396 -11.93 23.18 -20.45
C ILE A 396 -12.62 22.62 -19.20
N GLY A 397 -13.81 22.03 -19.34
CA GLY A 397 -14.51 21.40 -18.21
C GLY A 397 -13.75 20.21 -17.60
N MET A 398 -13.08 19.40 -18.44
CA MET A 398 -12.22 18.29 -18.00
C MET A 398 -10.93 18.80 -17.35
N VAL A 399 -10.26 19.78 -17.96
CA VAL A 399 -9.05 20.42 -17.40
C VAL A 399 -9.36 21.05 -16.05
N TRP A 400 -10.47 21.76 -15.92
CA TRP A 400 -10.90 22.35 -14.65
C TRP A 400 -11.20 21.30 -13.58
N SER A 401 -11.74 20.14 -13.98
CA SER A 401 -11.93 19.01 -13.07
C SER A 401 -10.60 18.45 -12.56
N ASP A 402 -9.61 18.29 -13.45
CA ASP A 402 -8.29 17.79 -13.10
C ASP A 402 -7.52 18.80 -12.22
N VAL A 403 -7.60 20.10 -12.53
CA VAL A 403 -7.01 21.17 -11.70
C VAL A 403 -7.62 21.19 -10.31
N LYS A 404 -8.96 21.07 -10.19
CA LYS A 404 -9.62 20.95 -8.88
C LYS A 404 -9.11 19.73 -8.12
N ARG A 405 -8.97 18.59 -8.78
CA ARG A 405 -8.47 17.36 -8.15
C ARG A 405 -7.05 17.54 -7.65
N LEU A 406 -6.16 18.07 -8.50
CA LEU A 406 -4.77 18.38 -8.16
C LEU A 406 -4.69 19.32 -6.95
N TRP A 407 -5.56 20.33 -6.87
CA TRP A 407 -5.59 21.28 -5.76
C TRP A 407 -6.05 20.67 -4.42
N TYR A 408 -6.91 19.65 -4.45
CA TYR A 408 -7.42 19.01 -3.23
C TYR A 408 -6.62 17.80 -2.76
N GLU A 409 -6.06 17.01 -3.69
CA GLU A 409 -5.32 15.77 -3.38
C GLU A 409 -3.81 16.05 -3.24
N GLY A 410 -3.27 17.08 -3.90
CA GLY A 410 -1.83 17.32 -3.99
C GLY A 410 -1.20 16.64 -5.21
N LEU A 411 0.04 17.03 -5.56
CA LEU A 411 0.71 16.56 -6.78
C LEU A 411 1.16 15.09 -6.69
N GLU A 412 1.69 14.67 -5.54
CA GLU A 412 2.23 13.33 -5.34
C GLU A 412 1.12 12.27 -5.44
N ASP A 413 0.05 12.42 -4.63
CA ASP A 413 -1.12 11.55 -4.66
C ASP A 413 -1.81 11.54 -6.04
N PHE A 414 -1.81 12.68 -6.75
CA PHE A 414 -2.37 12.77 -8.10
C PHE A 414 -1.56 11.95 -9.11
N LEU A 415 -0.23 12.03 -9.07
CA LEU A 415 0.65 11.34 -10.00
C LEU A 415 0.81 9.85 -9.69
N GLU A 416 0.58 9.41 -8.46
CA GLU A 416 0.65 7.98 -8.12
C GLU A 416 -0.42 7.16 -8.88
N GLU A 417 -1.60 7.75 -9.13
CA GLU A 417 -2.71 7.07 -9.81
C GLU A 417 -2.58 7.08 -11.34
N SER A 418 -2.48 5.89 -11.96
CA SER A 418 -2.33 5.73 -13.41
C SER A 418 -3.45 6.38 -14.24
N ARG A 419 -4.69 6.38 -13.73
CA ARG A 419 -5.85 7.02 -14.36
C ARG A 419 -5.69 8.54 -14.47
N ASN A 420 -5.14 9.16 -13.43
CA ASN A 420 -4.91 10.59 -13.38
C ASN A 420 -3.76 10.96 -14.33
N GLN A 421 -2.68 10.16 -14.37
CA GLN A 421 -1.60 10.31 -15.36
C GLN A 421 -2.14 10.32 -16.80
N LEU A 422 -2.97 9.33 -17.17
CA LEU A 422 -3.56 9.24 -18.50
C LEU A 422 -4.46 10.45 -18.80
N SER A 423 -5.28 10.87 -17.84
CA SER A 423 -6.19 12.02 -18.02
C SER A 423 -5.40 13.32 -18.22
N PHE A 424 -4.31 13.51 -17.48
CA PHE A 424 -3.41 14.65 -17.62
C PHE A 424 -2.74 14.70 -19.00
N VAL A 425 -2.14 13.58 -19.44
CA VAL A 425 -1.52 13.49 -20.77
C VAL A 425 -2.55 13.75 -21.87
N MET A 426 -3.72 13.10 -21.81
CA MET A 426 -4.79 13.30 -22.78
C MET A 426 -5.25 14.76 -22.84
N ASN A 427 -5.52 15.39 -21.69
CA ASN A 427 -5.96 16.78 -21.64
C ASN A 427 -4.88 17.76 -22.14
N SER A 428 -3.60 17.49 -21.85
CA SER A 428 -2.49 18.31 -22.36
C SER A 428 -2.39 18.26 -23.90
N LEU A 429 -2.60 17.08 -24.50
CA LEU A 429 -2.58 16.91 -25.95
C LEU A 429 -3.76 17.61 -26.63
N TYR A 430 -4.95 17.56 -26.03
CA TYR A 430 -6.10 18.31 -26.52
C TYR A 430 -5.88 19.81 -26.44
N LEU A 431 -5.35 20.33 -25.33
CA LEU A 431 -5.01 21.75 -25.21
C LEU A 431 -3.98 22.18 -26.26
N ALA A 432 -2.93 21.39 -26.48
CA ALA A 432 -1.93 21.66 -27.51
C ALA A 432 -2.53 21.67 -28.92
N THR A 433 -3.43 20.71 -29.22
CA THR A 433 -4.13 20.64 -30.51
C THR A 433 -4.92 21.92 -30.81
N PHE A 434 -5.76 22.36 -29.88
CA PHE A 434 -6.59 23.54 -30.09
C PHE A 434 -5.77 24.84 -30.06
N ALA A 435 -4.70 24.91 -29.26
CA ALA A 435 -3.77 26.03 -29.32
C ALA A 435 -3.09 26.14 -30.69
N LEU A 436 -2.60 25.03 -31.26
CA LEU A 436 -2.00 25.00 -32.59
C LEU A 436 -3.01 25.35 -33.69
N LYS A 437 -4.26 24.91 -33.58
CA LYS A 437 -5.34 25.32 -34.50
C LYS A 437 -5.60 26.83 -34.46
N ILE A 438 -5.64 27.43 -33.27
CA ILE A 438 -5.82 28.88 -33.11
C ILE A 438 -4.63 29.64 -33.72
N VAL A 439 -3.40 29.16 -33.49
CA VAL A 439 -2.19 29.73 -34.10
C VAL A 439 -2.22 29.60 -35.62
N ALA A 440 -2.63 28.44 -36.15
CA ALA A 440 -2.76 28.21 -37.58
C ALA A 440 -3.80 29.15 -38.21
N HIS A 441 -4.97 29.28 -37.58
CA HIS A 441 -6.02 30.19 -38.03
C HIS A 441 -5.55 31.65 -38.01
N SER A 442 -4.81 32.08 -36.98
CA SER A 442 -4.33 33.47 -36.89
C SER A 442 -3.25 33.80 -37.92
N LYS A 443 -2.40 32.85 -38.30
CA LYS A 443 -1.24 33.10 -39.16
C LYS A 443 -1.52 32.85 -40.65
N PHE A 444 -2.40 31.89 -40.96
CA PHE A 444 -2.67 31.44 -42.33
C PHE A 444 -4.08 31.79 -42.81
N LYS A 445 -4.74 32.77 -42.16
CA LYS A 445 -6.09 33.23 -42.52
C LYS A 445 -6.18 33.77 -43.96
N ASP A 446 -5.15 34.51 -44.36
CA ASP A 446 -5.14 35.30 -45.61
C ASP A 446 -4.24 34.68 -46.70
N VAL A 447 -3.71 33.47 -46.46
CA VAL A 447 -2.83 32.76 -47.41
C VAL A 447 -3.70 31.90 -48.33
N ALA A 448 -3.46 31.98 -49.65
CA ALA A 448 -4.19 31.18 -50.63
C ALA A 448 -4.02 29.68 -50.37
N ASP A 449 -5.12 28.93 -50.41
CA ASP A 449 -5.12 27.49 -50.20
C ASP A 449 -4.27 26.80 -51.27
N THR A 450 -3.16 26.19 -50.84
CA THR A 450 -2.34 25.33 -51.69
C THR A 450 -2.66 23.86 -51.39
N GLU A 451 -2.46 22.98 -52.37
CA GLU A 451 -2.70 21.55 -52.21
C GLU A 451 -1.92 20.99 -51.01
N ARG A 452 -2.61 20.18 -50.18
CA ARG A 452 -2.09 19.59 -48.93
C ARG A 452 -0.73 18.90 -49.06
N LYS A 453 -0.41 18.37 -50.25
CA LYS A 453 0.86 17.70 -50.54
C LYS A 453 2.07 18.62 -50.45
N ASN A 454 1.86 19.92 -50.70
CA ASN A 454 2.92 20.92 -50.76
C ASN A 454 3.11 21.65 -49.42
N TRP A 455 2.44 21.20 -48.37
CA TRP A 455 2.57 21.79 -47.05
C TRP A 455 3.90 21.36 -46.42
N ASP A 456 4.50 22.27 -45.66
CA ASP A 456 5.67 21.95 -44.86
C ASP A 456 5.38 20.80 -43.87
N ALA A 457 6.35 19.91 -43.66
CA ALA A 457 6.18 18.72 -42.83
C ALA A 457 5.81 19.06 -41.37
N PHE A 458 6.25 20.24 -40.88
CA PHE A 458 5.96 20.75 -39.54
C PHE A 458 4.85 21.80 -39.51
N HIS A 459 4.00 21.85 -40.55
CA HIS A 459 2.87 22.77 -40.57
C HIS A 459 1.98 22.57 -39.32
N PRO A 460 1.61 23.64 -38.59
CA PRO A 460 0.95 23.53 -37.29
C PRO A 460 -0.36 22.76 -37.31
N ILE A 461 -1.10 22.77 -38.44
CA ILE A 461 -2.32 21.96 -38.60
C ILE A 461 -2.03 20.47 -38.69
N LEU A 462 -0.93 20.05 -39.33
CA LEU A 462 -0.55 18.63 -39.46
C LEU A 462 -0.12 18.08 -38.11
N VAL A 463 0.65 18.88 -37.37
CA VAL A 463 1.04 18.57 -36.00
C VAL A 463 -0.20 18.50 -35.10
N ALA A 464 -1.14 19.44 -35.23
CA ALA A 464 -2.40 19.43 -34.49
C ALA A 464 -3.25 18.19 -34.82
N GLU A 465 -3.39 17.80 -36.09
CA GLU A 465 -4.10 16.57 -36.49
C GLU A 465 -3.45 15.31 -35.90
N GLY A 466 -2.12 15.24 -35.89
CA GLY A 466 -1.37 14.12 -35.29
C GLY A 466 -1.59 14.03 -33.77
N LEU A 467 -1.47 15.16 -33.07
CA LEU A 467 -1.74 15.23 -31.62
C LEU A 467 -3.20 14.92 -31.29
N PHE A 468 -4.13 15.39 -32.13
CA PHE A 468 -5.57 15.12 -31.98
C PHE A 468 -5.89 13.63 -32.14
N ALA A 469 -5.33 12.98 -33.17
CA ALA A 469 -5.51 11.55 -33.37
C ALA A 469 -4.98 10.74 -32.19
N PHE A 470 -3.80 11.10 -31.68
CA PHE A 470 -3.23 10.45 -30.50
C PHE A 470 -4.09 10.69 -29.24
N ALA A 471 -4.57 11.92 -29.02
CA ALA A 471 -5.47 12.25 -27.92
C ALA A 471 -6.81 11.48 -28.01
N ASN A 472 -7.36 11.31 -29.21
CA ASN A 472 -8.58 10.53 -29.44
C ASN A 472 -8.39 9.07 -29.03
N VAL A 473 -7.27 8.44 -29.41
CA VAL A 473 -6.95 7.07 -28.99
C VAL A 473 -6.87 6.97 -27.47
N LEU A 474 -6.16 7.89 -26.81
CA LEU A 474 -6.08 7.92 -25.34
C LEU A 474 -7.45 8.13 -24.68
N SER A 475 -8.33 8.91 -25.30
CA SER A 475 -9.70 9.14 -24.79
C SER A 475 -10.57 7.88 -24.88
N TYR A 476 -10.44 7.07 -25.92
CA TYR A 476 -11.08 5.76 -25.96
C TYR A 476 -10.45 4.78 -24.97
N LEU A 477 -9.13 4.79 -24.83
CA LEU A 477 -8.44 3.96 -23.85
C LEU A 477 -8.89 4.25 -22.42
N ARG A 478 -9.29 5.49 -22.14
CA ARG A 478 -9.88 5.88 -20.84
C ARG A 478 -11.13 5.08 -20.49
N LEU A 479 -11.93 4.60 -21.46
CA LEU A 479 -13.11 3.77 -21.19
C LEU A 479 -12.73 2.44 -20.54
N PHE A 480 -11.56 1.86 -20.86
CA PHE A 480 -11.11 0.64 -20.18
C PHE A 480 -11.01 0.83 -18.67
N TYR A 481 -10.70 2.03 -18.18
CA TYR A 481 -10.67 2.36 -16.74
C TYR A 481 -12.06 2.53 -16.11
N MET A 482 -13.14 2.62 -16.90
CA MET A 482 -14.50 2.43 -16.38
C MET A 482 -14.81 0.92 -16.29
N TYR A 483 -14.30 0.13 -17.23
CA TYR A 483 -14.41 -1.34 -17.23
C TYR A 483 -13.53 -2.05 -16.19
N THR A 484 -12.52 -1.39 -15.62
CA THR A 484 -11.77 -1.90 -14.43
C THR A 484 -12.64 -2.00 -13.17
N THR A 485 -13.92 -1.60 -13.23
CA THR A 485 -14.94 -1.99 -12.25
C THR A 485 -15.25 -3.50 -12.31
N SER A 486 -14.79 -4.23 -13.34
CA SER A 486 -14.84 -5.69 -13.40
C SER A 486 -13.62 -6.30 -12.72
N SER A 487 -13.85 -7.35 -11.93
CA SER A 487 -12.82 -8.01 -11.12
C SER A 487 -11.71 -8.66 -11.97
N ILE A 488 -12.03 -9.03 -13.21
CA ILE A 488 -11.19 -9.84 -14.10
C ILE A 488 -10.04 -9.04 -14.75
N LEU A 489 -10.23 -7.73 -15.05
CA LEU A 489 -9.27 -6.94 -15.84
C LEU A 489 -8.37 -5.98 -15.05
N GLY A 490 -8.67 -5.70 -13.78
CA GLY A 490 -7.87 -4.82 -12.91
C GLY A 490 -6.39 -5.22 -12.71
N PRO A 491 -6.07 -6.52 -12.59
CA PRO A 491 -4.70 -7.02 -12.39
C PRO A 491 -3.67 -6.70 -13.50
N LEU A 492 -4.14 -6.36 -14.71
CA LEU A 492 -3.27 -6.29 -15.89
C LEU A 492 -2.33 -5.06 -15.89
N GLN A 493 -2.50 -4.09 -15.00
CA GLN A 493 -1.75 -2.83 -15.00
C GLN A 493 -0.38 -2.89 -14.29
N VAL A 494 -0.02 -4.03 -13.69
CA VAL A 494 1.21 -4.19 -12.88
C VAL A 494 2.47 -4.48 -13.73
N PHE A 495 2.34 -4.69 -15.04
CA PHE A 495 3.46 -5.11 -15.91
C PHE A 495 4.48 -4.01 -16.27
N ARG A 496 4.50 -2.87 -15.57
CA ARG A 496 5.37 -1.71 -15.86
C ARG A 496 6.89 -1.98 -15.76
N LYS A 497 7.33 -3.07 -15.13
CA LYS A 497 8.78 -3.35 -14.90
C LYS A 497 9.47 -4.21 -15.96
N VAL A 498 8.74 -4.84 -16.89
CA VAL A 498 9.35 -5.76 -17.87
C VAL A 498 9.93 -5.11 -19.15
N PRO A 499 9.56 -3.89 -19.60
CA PRO A 499 10.11 -3.36 -20.87
C PRO A 499 11.58 -2.95 -20.78
N GLY A 500 12.15 -2.76 -19.58
CA GLY A 500 13.55 -2.35 -19.41
C GLY A 500 14.56 -3.33 -20.01
N LEU A 501 14.31 -4.64 -19.89
CA LEU A 501 15.16 -5.68 -20.48
C LEU A 501 15.04 -5.70 -22.01
N PHE A 502 13.83 -5.50 -22.55
CA PHE A 502 13.60 -5.39 -23.99
C PHE A 502 14.28 -4.16 -24.58
N LEU A 503 14.22 -3.01 -23.90
CA LEU A 503 14.89 -1.78 -24.34
C LEU A 503 16.42 -1.93 -24.34
N LEU A 504 17.00 -2.56 -23.31
CA LEU A 504 18.45 -2.81 -23.24
C LEU A 504 18.92 -3.66 -24.43
N VAL A 505 18.22 -4.75 -24.71
CA VAL A 505 18.51 -5.61 -25.87
C VAL A 505 18.34 -4.83 -27.17
N LEU A 506 17.23 -4.11 -27.35
CA LEU A 506 16.99 -3.31 -28.55
C LEU A 506 18.11 -2.27 -28.80
N PHE A 507 18.56 -1.55 -27.77
CA PHE A 507 19.65 -0.59 -27.90
C PHE A 507 20.99 -1.26 -28.24
N SER A 508 21.34 -2.38 -27.59
CA SER A 508 22.59 -3.10 -27.87
C SER A 508 22.67 -3.58 -29.32
N PHE A 509 21.59 -4.16 -29.85
CA PHE A 509 21.54 -4.62 -31.23
C PHE A 509 21.41 -3.46 -32.23
N THR A 510 20.77 -2.35 -31.85
CA THR A 510 20.73 -1.13 -32.66
C THR A 510 22.15 -0.60 -32.87
N ILE A 511 22.92 -0.44 -31.79
CA ILE A 511 24.31 0.05 -31.88
C ILE A 511 25.15 -0.89 -32.76
N GLY A 512 25.01 -2.21 -32.59
CA GLY A 512 25.72 -3.19 -33.40
C GLY A 512 25.40 -3.10 -34.90
N LEU A 513 24.13 -2.95 -35.27
CA LEU A 513 23.71 -2.84 -36.67
C LEU A 513 24.01 -1.47 -37.28
N THR A 514 23.86 -0.38 -36.53
CA THR A 514 24.23 0.96 -36.98
C THR A 514 25.74 1.08 -37.17
N GLN A 515 26.56 0.42 -36.34
CA GLN A 515 28.01 0.34 -36.55
C GLN A 515 28.35 -0.55 -37.75
N LEU A 516 27.64 -1.66 -37.94
CA LEU A 516 27.89 -2.56 -39.06
C LEU A 516 27.52 -1.93 -40.39
N TYR A 517 26.38 -1.24 -40.51
CA TYR A 517 25.90 -0.67 -41.78
C TYR A 517 26.16 0.83 -41.93
N GLY A 518 26.61 1.52 -40.88
CA GLY A 518 26.91 2.95 -40.93
C GLY A 518 27.83 3.31 -42.08
N THR A 519 27.38 4.25 -42.92
CA THR A 519 28.12 4.77 -44.07
C THR A 519 28.74 6.11 -43.72
N ASP A 520 29.96 6.36 -44.20
CA ASP A 520 30.56 7.69 -44.15
C ASP A 520 29.74 8.68 -44.96
N LYS A 521 29.64 9.93 -44.49
CA LYS A 521 28.87 11.01 -45.15
C LYS A 521 29.19 11.19 -46.65
N LYS A 522 30.38 10.76 -47.10
CA LYS A 522 30.87 10.88 -48.48
C LYS A 522 30.15 9.98 -49.50
N ASP A 523 29.56 8.87 -49.08
CA ASP A 523 28.82 7.98 -49.99
C ASP A 523 27.34 8.39 -50.17
N ARG A 524 26.82 9.25 -49.28
CA ARG A 524 25.48 9.85 -49.42
C ARG A 524 25.39 10.91 -50.52
N GLU A 525 26.50 11.53 -50.90
CA GLU A 525 26.53 12.56 -51.96
C GLU A 525 26.53 11.95 -53.37
N LYS A 526 26.89 10.68 -53.54
CA LYS A 526 27.01 10.02 -54.86
C LYS A 526 25.71 9.42 -55.37
N ASN A 527 24.76 9.12 -54.49
CA ASN A 527 23.45 8.60 -54.85
C ASN A 527 22.40 9.68 -54.54
N PRO A 528 21.60 10.15 -55.53
CA PRO A 528 20.53 11.09 -55.23
C PRO A 528 19.58 10.48 -54.19
N PRO A 529 19.02 11.31 -53.27
CA PRO A 529 18.03 10.82 -52.32
C PRO A 529 16.88 10.21 -53.11
N LYS A 530 16.57 8.94 -52.85
CA LYS A 530 15.37 8.31 -53.41
C LYS A 530 14.16 8.99 -52.75
N ASP A 531 13.07 9.15 -53.50
CA ASP A 531 11.84 9.83 -53.02
C ASP A 531 11.22 9.20 -51.75
N CYS A 532 11.63 7.97 -51.40
CA CYS A 532 11.24 7.30 -50.17
C CYS A 532 12.44 6.59 -49.55
N GLU A 533 12.86 7.04 -48.35
CA GLU A 533 13.87 6.38 -47.52
C GLU A 533 13.23 5.80 -46.26
N GLY A 534 13.53 4.53 -45.94
CA GLY A 534 13.11 3.87 -44.70
C GLY A 534 12.30 2.59 -44.89
N ILE A 535 11.85 2.02 -43.76
CA ILE A 535 11.21 0.69 -43.69
C ILE A 535 9.82 0.68 -44.33
N PHE A 536 9.16 1.84 -44.41
CA PHE A 536 7.80 1.98 -44.91
C PHE A 536 7.71 2.18 -46.44
N CYS A 537 8.84 2.11 -47.15
CA CYS A 537 8.88 2.22 -48.60
C CYS A 537 8.59 0.88 -49.26
N GLU A 538 7.94 0.92 -50.43
CA GLU A 538 7.58 -0.26 -51.22
C GLU A 538 8.82 -1.06 -51.66
N GLN A 539 9.90 -0.36 -52.00
CA GLN A 539 11.23 -0.95 -52.19
C GLN A 539 12.07 -0.75 -50.93
N GLN A 540 12.05 -1.75 -50.06
CA GLN A 540 12.88 -1.74 -48.88
C GLN A 540 14.36 -2.00 -49.25
N SER A 541 15.26 -1.15 -48.78
CA SER A 541 16.70 -1.25 -49.02
C SER A 541 17.48 -1.13 -47.70
N ASN A 542 18.78 -1.45 -47.72
CA ASN A 542 19.67 -1.41 -46.55
C ASN A 542 19.78 -0.02 -45.90
N ASP A 543 19.22 1.00 -46.54
CA ASP A 543 19.21 2.40 -46.12
C ASP A 543 18.52 2.61 -44.75
N ALA A 544 17.66 1.67 -44.33
CA ALA A 544 17.04 1.65 -43.00
C ALA A 544 18.03 1.52 -41.84
N PHE A 545 19.22 0.94 -42.07
CA PHE A 545 20.21 0.68 -41.02
C PHE A 545 21.32 1.74 -40.90
N TYR A 546 21.30 2.78 -41.74
CA TYR A 546 22.32 3.83 -41.73
C TYR A 546 22.17 4.86 -40.61
N SER A 547 20.98 4.97 -40.03
CA SER A 547 20.73 5.89 -38.91
C SER A 547 20.32 5.12 -37.68
N PHE A 548 20.79 5.56 -36.52
CA PHE A 548 20.44 4.96 -35.23
C PHE A 548 18.93 4.89 -35.02
N MET A 549 18.21 5.98 -35.31
CA MET A 549 16.75 6.03 -35.18
C MET A 549 16.06 5.11 -36.18
N GLY A 550 16.53 5.04 -37.44
CA GLY A 550 16.02 4.12 -38.44
C GLY A 550 16.20 2.64 -38.03
N THR A 551 17.38 2.28 -37.51
CA THR A 551 17.67 0.94 -36.99
C THR A 551 16.79 0.60 -35.79
N CYS A 552 16.58 1.53 -34.85
CA CYS A 552 15.65 1.35 -33.73
C CYS A 552 14.22 1.05 -34.21
N TYR A 553 13.72 1.82 -35.19
CA TYR A 553 12.40 1.57 -35.79
C TYR A 553 12.35 0.20 -36.48
N ALA A 554 13.40 -0.18 -37.23
CA ALA A 554 13.46 -1.47 -37.91
C ALA A 554 13.34 -2.61 -36.89
N LEU A 555 14.23 -2.64 -35.90
CA LEU A 555 14.28 -3.69 -34.88
C LEU A 555 13.00 -3.77 -34.04
N PHE A 556 12.34 -2.65 -33.77
CA PHE A 556 11.04 -2.63 -33.09
C PHE A 556 9.97 -3.37 -33.92
N TRP A 557 9.87 -3.08 -35.22
CA TRP A 557 8.89 -3.75 -36.09
C TRP A 557 9.24 -5.22 -36.38
N TYR A 558 10.52 -5.61 -36.30
CA TYR A 558 10.93 -7.02 -36.35
C TYR A 558 10.33 -7.87 -35.21
N ILE A 559 10.06 -7.29 -34.03
CA ILE A 559 9.45 -8.03 -32.89
C ILE A 559 8.07 -8.58 -33.26
N PHE A 560 7.30 -7.81 -34.02
CA PHE A 560 5.93 -8.17 -34.42
C PHE A 560 5.87 -9.02 -35.69
N SER A 561 7.03 -9.41 -36.24
CA SER A 561 7.15 -10.18 -37.47
C SER A 561 6.45 -9.56 -38.71
N LEU A 562 6.12 -8.25 -38.65
CA LEU A 562 5.52 -7.49 -39.76
C LEU A 562 6.55 -7.16 -40.85
N ALA A 563 7.84 -7.20 -40.52
CA ALA A 563 8.89 -7.28 -41.52
C ALA A 563 8.93 -8.71 -42.04
N HIS A 564 8.21 -8.98 -43.14
CA HIS A 564 8.42 -10.18 -43.92
C HIS A 564 9.93 -10.40 -44.08
N VAL A 565 10.37 -11.63 -43.83
CA VAL A 565 11.73 -12.16 -43.99
C VAL A 565 12.36 -11.86 -45.38
N ALA A 566 11.63 -11.21 -46.28
CA ALA A 566 12.05 -10.76 -47.61
C ALA A 566 13.18 -9.72 -47.63
N LEU A 567 13.55 -9.12 -46.49
CA LEU A 567 14.61 -8.11 -46.42
C LEU A 567 16.01 -8.61 -46.05
N PHE A 568 16.21 -9.92 -45.92
CA PHE A 568 17.56 -10.44 -45.77
C PHE A 568 18.20 -10.70 -47.14
N VAL A 569 19.18 -9.86 -47.46
CA VAL A 569 20.34 -10.25 -48.29
C VAL A 569 19.99 -10.67 -49.72
N THR A 570 19.30 -9.83 -50.50
CA THR A 570 19.15 -10.09 -51.96
C THR A 570 19.51 -8.90 -52.84
N ARG A 571 20.52 -8.12 -52.47
CA ARG A 571 21.37 -7.47 -53.48
C ARG A 571 22.83 -7.73 -53.15
N ILE A 572 23.26 -8.92 -53.56
CA ILE A 572 24.66 -9.33 -53.59
C ILE A 572 25.38 -8.42 -54.57
N SER A 573 26.07 -7.40 -54.06
CA SER A 573 27.28 -6.90 -54.73
C SER A 573 28.44 -7.74 -54.21
N TYR A 574 29.17 -8.39 -55.12
CA TYR A 574 30.25 -9.37 -54.85
C TYR A 574 31.36 -8.88 -53.90
N THR A 575 31.41 -7.60 -53.55
CA THR A 575 32.42 -6.99 -52.69
C THR A 575 32.05 -6.93 -51.20
N GLU A 576 30.79 -7.20 -50.81
CA GLU A 576 30.30 -7.01 -49.43
C GLU A 576 29.71 -8.27 -48.77
N GLU A 577 30.08 -9.47 -49.23
CA GLU A 577 29.51 -10.74 -48.75
C GLU A 577 29.67 -10.93 -47.23
N LEU A 578 30.83 -10.60 -46.67
CA LEU A 578 31.10 -10.75 -45.23
C LEU A 578 30.24 -9.81 -44.37
N ARG A 579 30.05 -8.56 -44.81
CA ARG A 579 29.25 -7.55 -44.10
C ARG A 579 27.78 -7.97 -44.07
N SER A 580 27.27 -8.47 -45.19
CA SER A 580 25.90 -8.95 -45.31
C SER A 580 25.66 -10.23 -44.51
N PHE A 581 26.63 -11.14 -44.49
CA PHE A 581 26.57 -12.37 -43.68
C PHE A 581 26.55 -12.08 -42.18
N VAL A 582 27.44 -11.20 -41.71
CA VAL A 582 27.48 -10.80 -40.29
C VAL A 582 26.19 -10.08 -39.88
N GLY A 583 25.64 -9.22 -40.73
CA GLY A 583 24.35 -8.57 -40.49
C GLY A 583 23.20 -9.56 -40.40
N ALA A 584 23.21 -10.58 -41.27
CA ALA A 584 22.25 -11.69 -41.21
C ALA A 584 22.28 -12.43 -39.87
N MET A 585 23.48 -12.74 -39.37
CA MET A 585 23.69 -13.41 -38.10
C MET A 585 23.26 -12.54 -36.89
N ILE A 586 23.54 -11.24 -36.91
CA ILE A 586 23.15 -10.33 -35.82
C ILE A 586 21.63 -10.21 -35.69
N ILE A 587 20.91 -10.06 -36.82
CA ILE A 587 19.44 -9.98 -36.76
C ILE A 587 18.83 -11.36 -36.48
N GLY A 588 19.43 -12.45 -36.97
CA GLY A 588 19.01 -13.82 -36.65
C GLY A 588 19.12 -14.12 -35.15
N THR A 589 20.23 -13.75 -34.52
CA THR A 589 20.43 -13.87 -33.07
C THR A 589 19.49 -12.94 -32.29
N TYR A 590 19.24 -11.71 -32.77
CA TYR A 590 18.23 -10.82 -32.20
C TYR A 590 16.84 -11.47 -32.15
N ASN A 591 16.40 -12.08 -33.25
CA ASN A 591 15.09 -12.74 -33.31
C ASN A 591 15.01 -13.95 -32.35
N ILE A 592 16.07 -14.75 -32.23
CA ILE A 592 16.12 -15.85 -31.25
C ILE A 592 16.01 -15.30 -29.81
N VAL A 593 16.80 -14.28 -29.47
CA VAL A 593 16.80 -13.71 -28.12
C VAL A 593 15.46 -13.04 -27.80
N VAL A 594 14.94 -12.19 -28.69
CA VAL A 594 13.73 -11.39 -28.42
C VAL A 594 12.44 -12.21 -28.58
N VAL A 595 12.28 -12.90 -29.71
CA VAL A 595 11.04 -13.62 -30.02
C VAL A 595 10.95 -14.94 -29.27
N ILE A 596 12.05 -15.71 -29.16
CA ILE A 596 12.01 -17.02 -28.49
C ILE A 596 12.24 -16.85 -26.99
N VAL A 597 13.39 -16.31 -26.58
CA VAL A 597 13.78 -16.30 -25.16
C VAL A 597 12.95 -15.28 -24.36
N LEU A 598 12.98 -13.99 -24.74
CA LEU A 598 12.33 -12.94 -23.96
C LEU A 598 10.80 -13.07 -23.96
N THR A 599 10.19 -13.43 -25.09
CA THR A 599 8.72 -13.62 -25.13
C THR A 599 8.27 -14.80 -24.27
N LYS A 600 9.00 -15.93 -24.27
CA LYS A 600 8.67 -17.07 -23.41
C LYS A 600 8.87 -16.76 -21.93
N LEU A 601 9.92 -16.03 -21.57
CA LEU A 601 10.13 -15.54 -20.21
C LEU A 601 9.02 -14.56 -19.78
N LEU A 602 8.62 -13.64 -20.66
CA LEU A 602 7.52 -12.71 -20.41
C LEU A 602 6.21 -13.46 -20.14
N VAL A 603 5.88 -14.47 -20.96
CA VAL A 603 4.67 -15.31 -20.76
C VAL A 603 4.74 -16.07 -19.44
N ALA A 604 5.88 -16.65 -19.08
CA ALA A 604 6.05 -17.36 -17.82
C ALA A 604 5.90 -16.43 -16.59
N MET A 605 6.52 -15.25 -16.64
CA MET A 605 6.38 -14.23 -15.59
C MET A 605 4.94 -13.71 -15.48
N LEU A 606 4.27 -13.50 -16.62
CA LEU A 606 2.88 -13.07 -16.67
C LEU A 606 1.95 -14.12 -16.06
N HIS A 607 2.16 -15.41 -16.35
CA HIS A 607 1.37 -16.50 -15.76
C HIS A 607 1.55 -16.60 -14.24
N LYS A 608 2.79 -16.52 -13.74
CA LYS A 608 3.07 -16.55 -12.29
C LYS A 608 2.42 -15.35 -11.59
N SER A 609 2.56 -14.16 -12.17
CA SER A 609 1.96 -12.93 -11.64
C SER A 609 0.43 -13.00 -11.66
N PHE A 610 -0.15 -13.48 -12.75
CA PHE A 610 -1.60 -13.63 -12.88
C PHE A 610 -2.17 -14.58 -11.81
N ARG A 611 -1.53 -15.74 -11.57
CA ARG A 611 -1.97 -16.66 -10.50
C ARG A 611 -1.94 -16.01 -9.11
N GLN A 612 -0.90 -15.23 -8.81
CA GLN A 612 -0.81 -14.54 -7.51
C GLN A 612 -1.92 -13.49 -7.35
N ILE A 613 -2.23 -12.74 -8.42
CA ILE A 613 -3.27 -11.72 -8.35
C ILE A 613 -4.67 -12.35 -8.32
N ALA A 614 -4.91 -13.44 -9.07
CA ALA A 614 -6.18 -14.16 -9.06
C ALA A 614 -6.58 -14.64 -7.65
N ASN A 615 -5.61 -15.09 -6.84
CA ASN A 615 -5.86 -15.50 -5.45
C ASN A 615 -6.35 -14.35 -4.54
N HIS A 616 -6.21 -13.10 -4.97
CA HIS A 616 -6.62 -11.91 -4.22
C HIS A 616 -7.61 -11.02 -5.00
N GLU A 617 -8.15 -11.51 -6.12
CA GLU A 617 -9.00 -10.76 -7.06
C GLU A 617 -10.16 -10.06 -6.36
N ASP A 618 -10.92 -10.79 -5.55
CA ASP A 618 -12.06 -10.26 -4.81
C ASP A 618 -11.70 -9.11 -3.87
N LYS A 619 -10.54 -9.19 -3.20
CA LYS A 619 -10.08 -8.18 -2.25
C LYS A 619 -9.65 -6.92 -2.98
N GLU A 620 -8.90 -7.06 -4.06
CA GLU A 620 -8.43 -5.95 -4.88
C GLU A 620 -9.58 -5.25 -5.61
N TRP A 621 -10.52 -6.03 -6.15
CA TRP A 621 -11.72 -5.51 -6.78
C TRP A 621 -12.58 -4.69 -5.80
N LYS A 622 -12.85 -5.21 -4.60
CA LYS A 622 -13.62 -4.49 -3.57
C LYS A 622 -12.93 -3.21 -3.13
N PHE A 623 -11.60 -3.22 -3.02
CA PHE A 623 -10.80 -2.03 -2.69
C PHE A 623 -10.86 -0.97 -3.80
N ALA A 624 -10.61 -1.36 -5.06
CA ALA A 624 -10.70 -0.46 -6.21
C ALA A 624 -12.11 0.14 -6.37
N ARG A 625 -13.15 -0.70 -6.16
CA ARG A 625 -14.55 -0.26 -6.14
C ARG A 625 -14.82 0.78 -5.06
N ALA A 626 -14.35 0.54 -3.83
CA ALA A 626 -14.52 1.48 -2.72
C ALA A 626 -13.78 2.81 -2.99
N LYS A 627 -12.56 2.77 -3.54
CA LYS A 627 -11.80 3.96 -3.97
C LYS A 627 -12.56 4.76 -5.03
N LEU A 628 -13.13 4.08 -6.03
CA LEU A 628 -13.98 4.73 -7.04
C LEU A 628 -15.21 5.38 -6.42
N TRP A 629 -15.94 4.67 -5.54
CA TRP A 629 -17.15 5.20 -4.91
C TRP A 629 -16.88 6.42 -4.04
N LEU A 630 -15.79 6.39 -3.29
CA LEU A 630 -15.39 7.50 -2.41
C LEU A 630 -15.20 8.81 -3.19
N SER A 631 -14.69 8.73 -4.44
CA SER A 631 -14.52 9.92 -5.30
C SER A 631 -15.85 10.63 -5.65
N TYR A 632 -16.99 9.92 -5.56
CA TYR A 632 -18.33 10.47 -5.81
C TYR A 632 -19.11 10.81 -4.53
N PHE A 633 -18.62 10.39 -3.36
CA PHE A 633 -19.21 10.77 -2.07
C PHE A 633 -18.91 12.23 -1.71
N ASP A 634 -17.78 12.78 -2.17
CA ASP A 634 -17.45 14.17 -1.92
C ASP A 634 -18.31 15.14 -2.73
N ASP A 635 -18.83 16.17 -2.07
CA ASP A 635 -19.68 17.20 -2.66
C ASP A 635 -18.93 18.21 -3.57
N LYS A 636 -17.64 17.95 -3.81
CA LYS A 636 -16.74 18.88 -4.51
C LYS A 636 -16.90 18.88 -6.04
N CYS A 637 -17.47 17.82 -6.62
CA CYS A 637 -17.63 17.65 -8.08
C CYS A 637 -19.01 17.07 -8.46
N THR A 638 -20.09 17.75 -8.08
CA THR A 638 -21.46 17.27 -8.35
C THR A 638 -21.89 17.41 -9.82
N LEU A 639 -21.32 18.38 -10.55
CA LEU A 639 -21.65 18.63 -11.96
C LEU A 639 -20.62 17.99 -12.91
N PRO A 640 -21.06 17.29 -13.98
CA PRO A 640 -20.16 16.77 -15.00
C PRO A 640 -19.64 17.91 -15.91
N PRO A 641 -18.49 17.72 -16.58
CA PRO A 641 -18.15 18.51 -17.77
C PRO A 641 -19.30 18.45 -18.79
N PRO A 642 -19.65 19.53 -19.50
CA PRO A 642 -19.07 20.87 -19.48
C PRO A 642 -19.60 21.77 -18.35
N PHE A 643 -20.72 21.41 -17.73
CA PHE A 643 -21.44 22.26 -16.76
C PHE A 643 -20.69 22.53 -15.45
N ASN A 644 -19.58 21.82 -15.19
CA ASN A 644 -18.68 22.07 -14.05
C ASN A 644 -18.02 23.47 -14.04
N ILE A 645 -17.95 24.15 -15.19
CA ILE A 645 -17.36 25.51 -15.29
C ILE A 645 -18.30 26.55 -14.64
N LEU A 646 -19.63 26.33 -14.73
CA LEU A 646 -20.60 27.29 -14.23
C LEU A 646 -20.60 27.30 -12.69
N PRO A 647 -20.23 28.42 -12.04
CA PRO A 647 -20.28 28.51 -10.60
C PRO A 647 -21.74 28.42 -10.15
N SER A 648 -22.02 27.55 -9.17
CA SER A 648 -23.37 27.45 -8.61
C SER A 648 -23.84 28.81 -8.04
N PRO A 649 -25.11 29.18 -8.19
CA PRO A 649 -25.64 30.41 -7.56
C PRO A 649 -25.41 30.46 -6.04
N LYS A 650 -25.37 29.28 -5.40
CA LYS A 650 -25.00 29.10 -3.99
C LYS A 650 -23.58 29.57 -3.70
N THR A 651 -22.59 29.18 -4.50
CA THR A 651 -21.19 29.58 -4.30
C THR A 651 -20.99 31.09 -4.39
N MET A 652 -21.70 31.78 -5.30
CA MET A 652 -21.66 33.24 -5.38
C MET A 652 -22.29 33.90 -4.15
N CYS A 653 -23.46 33.42 -3.71
CA CYS A 653 -24.11 33.90 -2.48
C CYS A 653 -23.25 33.64 -1.22
N TYR A 654 -22.56 32.50 -1.17
CA TYR A 654 -21.61 32.17 -0.10
C TYR A 654 -20.34 33.01 -0.14
N LEU A 655 -19.83 33.37 -1.33
CA LEU A 655 -18.67 34.25 -1.48
C LEU A 655 -19.00 35.65 -0.96
N VAL A 656 -20.17 36.18 -1.35
CA VAL A 656 -20.69 37.48 -0.87
C VAL A 656 -20.93 37.47 0.64
N THR A 657 -21.53 36.41 1.19
CA THR A 657 -21.71 36.30 2.65
C THR A 657 -20.40 36.03 3.40
N SER A 658 -19.40 35.38 2.79
CA SER A 658 -18.08 35.18 3.38
C SER A 658 -17.28 36.49 3.40
N LEU A 659 -17.35 37.28 2.33
CA LEU A 659 -16.82 38.65 2.30
C LEU A 659 -17.48 39.52 3.37
N ARG A 660 -18.80 39.46 3.50
CA ARG A 660 -19.55 40.16 4.56
C ARG A 660 -19.15 39.69 5.96
N LYS A 661 -18.96 38.37 6.16
CA LYS A 661 -18.50 37.81 7.44
C LYS A 661 -17.05 38.15 7.75
N TRP A 662 -16.19 38.25 6.74
CA TRP A 662 -14.79 38.67 6.88
C TRP A 662 -14.73 40.13 7.37
N ILE A 663 -15.47 41.03 6.71
CA ILE A 663 -15.63 42.43 7.13
C ILE A 663 -16.19 42.51 8.56
N CYS A 664 -17.25 41.75 8.86
CA CYS A 664 -17.83 41.71 10.21
C CYS A 664 -16.93 41.01 11.26
N SER A 665 -15.95 40.20 10.87
CA SER A 665 -15.05 39.49 11.80
C SER A 665 -14.05 40.42 12.50
N HIS A 666 -13.81 41.60 11.90
CA HIS A 666 -13.00 42.66 12.50
C HIS A 666 -13.76 43.45 13.58
N THR A 667 -15.09 43.30 13.68
CA THR A 667 -15.91 43.94 14.74
C THR A 667 -15.89 43.14 16.05
N SER A 668 -16.05 43.82 17.19
CA SER A 668 -16.09 43.20 18.52
C SER A 668 -17.19 42.13 18.65
N LYS A 669 -18.39 42.40 18.10
CA LYS A 669 -19.51 41.44 18.05
C LYS A 669 -19.18 40.18 17.22
N GLY A 670 -18.41 40.33 16.14
CA GLY A 670 -17.94 39.21 15.31
C GLY A 670 -16.95 38.29 16.03
N LYS A 671 -16.05 38.87 16.85
CA LYS A 671 -15.07 38.12 17.66
C LYS A 671 -15.76 37.24 18.72
N VAL A 672 -16.74 37.78 19.44
CA VAL A 672 -17.51 37.03 20.47
C VAL A 672 -18.31 35.89 19.83
N LYS A 673 -19.00 36.15 18.71
CA LYS A 673 -19.75 35.11 17.99
C LYS A 673 -18.84 33.98 17.49
N ARG A 674 -17.62 34.32 17.03
CA ARG A 674 -16.60 33.33 16.64
C ARG A 674 -16.15 32.49 17.83
N GLN A 675 -15.87 33.10 18.98
CA GLN A 675 -15.48 32.37 20.18
C GLN A 675 -16.57 31.41 20.66
N ASN A 676 -17.84 31.84 20.68
CA ASN A 676 -18.96 30.97 21.06
C ASN A 676 -19.11 29.79 20.11
N SER A 677 -19.03 30.02 18.78
CA SER A 677 -19.08 28.92 17.80
C SER A 677 -17.91 27.94 17.92
N LEU A 678 -16.72 28.42 18.30
CA LEU A 678 -15.55 27.57 18.54
C LEU A 678 -15.69 26.75 19.83
N LYS A 679 -16.34 27.31 20.87
CA LYS A 679 -16.63 26.60 22.11
C LYS A 679 -17.67 25.51 21.88
N GLU A 680 -18.75 25.82 21.15
CA GLU A 680 -19.78 24.85 20.78
C GLU A 680 -19.21 23.70 19.93
N TRP A 681 -18.37 24.01 18.95
CA TRP A 681 -17.69 22.99 18.14
C TRP A 681 -16.75 22.11 18.98
N ARG A 682 -15.97 22.69 19.90
CA ARG A 682 -15.12 21.91 20.81
C ARG A 682 -15.94 20.95 21.66
N ASN A 683 -17.06 21.42 22.22
CA ASN A 683 -17.97 20.57 23.00
C ASN A 683 -18.57 19.43 22.15
N LEU A 684 -18.95 19.71 20.90
CA LEU A 684 -19.45 18.68 19.99
C LEU A 684 -18.36 17.67 19.58
N LYS A 685 -17.13 18.13 19.33
CA LYS A 685 -15.99 17.26 19.03
C LYS A 685 -15.72 16.33 20.21
N GLN A 686 -15.60 16.89 21.43
CA GLN A 686 -15.39 16.11 22.64
C GLN A 686 -16.47 15.04 22.84
N LYS A 687 -17.76 15.38 22.66
CA LYS A 687 -18.85 14.38 22.74
C LYS A 687 -18.73 13.26 21.70
N ARG A 688 -18.26 13.56 20.49
CA ARG A 688 -18.02 12.54 19.45
C ARG A 688 -16.84 11.64 19.82
N ASP A 689 -15.78 12.21 20.36
CA ASP A 689 -14.58 11.47 20.76
C ASP A 689 -14.88 10.55 21.96
N GLU A 690 -15.64 11.03 22.95
CA GLU A 690 -16.14 10.20 24.06
C GLU A 690 -17.05 9.06 23.57
N ASN A 691 -17.92 9.33 22.59
CA ASN A 691 -18.78 8.29 22.00
C ASN A 691 -17.96 7.25 21.20
N TYR A 692 -16.95 7.71 20.47
CA TYR A 692 -16.03 6.83 19.74
C TYR A 692 -15.25 5.92 20.71
N GLN A 693 -14.69 6.46 21.78
CA GLN A 693 -13.96 5.69 22.80
C GLN A 693 -14.86 4.62 23.44
N LYS A 694 -16.10 4.95 23.80
CA LYS A 694 -17.06 3.95 24.33
C LYS A 694 -17.30 2.80 23.36
N ILE A 695 -17.48 3.11 22.08
CA ILE A 695 -17.67 2.10 21.03
C ILE A 695 -16.40 1.25 20.87
N MET A 696 -15.22 1.88 20.92
CA MET A 696 -13.94 1.19 20.82
C MET A 696 -13.71 0.22 21.97
N CYS A 697 -13.98 0.61 23.22
CA CYS A 697 -13.90 -0.28 24.37
C CYS A 697 -14.82 -1.50 24.21
N CYS A 698 -16.06 -1.29 23.73
CA CYS A 698 -16.98 -2.40 23.46
C CYS A 698 -16.47 -3.33 22.34
N LEU A 699 -15.86 -2.78 21.28
CA LEU A 699 -15.28 -3.56 20.18
C LEU A 699 -14.09 -4.39 20.63
N VAL A 700 -13.16 -3.79 21.37
CA VAL A 700 -11.99 -4.46 21.95
C VAL A 700 -12.44 -5.60 22.86
N HIS A 701 -13.42 -5.36 23.74
CA HIS A 701 -13.96 -6.40 24.60
C HIS A 701 -14.55 -7.57 23.78
N ARG A 702 -15.39 -7.27 22.77
CA ARG A 702 -15.96 -8.31 21.88
C ARG A 702 -14.88 -9.06 21.09
N TYR A 703 -13.85 -8.35 20.63
CA TYR A 703 -12.71 -8.94 19.92
C TYR A 703 -11.95 -9.92 20.81
N LEU A 704 -11.66 -9.54 22.06
CA LEU A 704 -10.99 -10.41 23.03
C LEU A 704 -11.84 -11.65 23.33
N THR A 705 -13.14 -11.50 23.58
CA THR A 705 -14.04 -12.65 23.81
C THR A 705 -14.08 -13.57 22.59
N SER A 706 -14.20 -13.02 21.38
CA SER A 706 -14.23 -13.81 20.14
C SER A 706 -12.91 -14.53 19.89
N THR A 707 -11.78 -13.89 20.20
CA THR A 707 -10.44 -14.48 20.02
C THR A 707 -10.21 -15.61 21.00
N ARG A 708 -10.61 -15.45 22.27
CA ARG A 708 -10.57 -16.54 23.28
C ARG A 708 -11.39 -17.75 22.84
N GLN A 709 -12.61 -17.52 22.35
CA GLN A 709 -13.46 -18.60 21.84
C GLN A 709 -12.84 -19.31 20.62
N LYS A 710 -12.23 -18.55 19.71
CA LYS A 710 -11.53 -19.14 18.56
C LYS A 710 -10.37 -20.01 18.99
N MET A 711 -9.53 -19.55 19.93
CA MET A 711 -8.41 -20.30 20.48
C MET A 711 -8.90 -21.63 21.08
N GLN A 712 -9.92 -21.57 21.94
CA GLN A 712 -10.56 -22.76 22.53
C GLN A 712 -11.15 -23.74 21.50
N SER A 713 -11.62 -23.24 20.35
CA SER A 713 -12.23 -24.07 19.30
C SER A 713 -11.22 -24.62 18.27
N MET A 714 -10.08 -23.95 18.09
CA MET A 714 -9.03 -24.31 17.12
C MET A 714 -7.96 -25.21 17.71
N ASP A 715 -7.84 -25.27 19.04
CA ASP A 715 -6.94 -26.19 19.72
C ASP A 715 -7.39 -27.63 19.47
N GLN A 716 -6.83 -28.24 18.41
CA GLN A 716 -6.58 -29.67 18.41
C GLN A 716 -5.71 -29.93 19.64
N ALA A 717 -6.06 -30.92 20.47
CA ALA A 717 -5.30 -31.25 21.67
C ALA A 717 -3.80 -31.45 21.32
N THR A 718 -2.99 -30.43 21.58
CA THR A 718 -1.55 -30.44 21.38
C THR A 718 -0.88 -31.16 22.56
N VAL A 719 0.37 -31.57 22.37
CA VAL A 719 1.19 -32.12 23.47
C VAL A 719 1.36 -31.09 24.60
N GLU A 720 1.30 -29.80 24.28
CA GLU A 720 1.32 -28.70 25.26
C GLU A 720 0.07 -28.72 26.14
N ASN A 721 -1.14 -28.86 25.58
CA ASN A 721 -2.37 -28.98 26.40
C ASN A 721 -2.35 -30.23 27.30
N LEU A 722 -1.70 -31.32 26.88
CA LEU A 722 -1.48 -32.50 27.74
C LEU A 722 -0.44 -32.23 28.82
N ASN A 723 0.58 -31.44 28.53
CA ASN A 723 1.56 -31.00 29.52
C ASN A 723 0.93 -30.03 30.52
N ASP A 724 0.06 -29.13 30.10
CA ASP A 724 -0.72 -28.24 30.96
C ASP A 724 -1.65 -29.05 31.87
N LEU A 725 -2.36 -30.04 31.30
CA LEU A 725 -3.21 -30.93 32.11
C LEU A 725 -2.39 -31.79 33.08
N ARG A 726 -1.18 -32.22 32.69
CA ARG A 726 -0.22 -32.88 33.58
C ARG A 726 0.27 -31.92 34.67
N GLN A 727 0.44 -30.64 34.34
CA GLN A 727 0.87 -29.59 35.25
C GLN A 727 -0.25 -29.26 36.25
N ASP A 728 -1.49 -29.13 35.81
CA ASP A 728 -2.68 -28.97 36.64
C ASP A 728 -2.92 -30.17 37.55
N LEU A 729 -2.75 -31.40 37.03
CA LEU A 729 -2.77 -32.61 37.86
C LEU A 729 -1.64 -32.60 38.89
N SER A 730 -0.46 -32.07 38.54
CA SER A 730 0.65 -31.95 39.48
C SER A 730 0.39 -30.87 40.55
N LYS A 731 -0.22 -29.74 40.17
CA LYS A 731 -0.67 -28.67 41.06
C LYS A 731 -1.74 -29.19 42.02
N PHE A 732 -2.78 -29.83 41.49
CA PHE A 732 -3.83 -30.48 42.28
C PHE A 732 -3.27 -31.54 43.23
N ARG A 733 -2.36 -32.39 42.76
CA ARG A 733 -1.69 -33.39 43.59
C ARG A 733 -0.90 -32.72 44.73
N ASN A 734 -0.22 -31.62 44.44
CA ASN A 734 0.56 -30.89 45.45
C ASN A 734 -0.36 -30.20 46.47
N GLU A 735 -1.42 -29.51 46.02
CA GLU A 735 -2.45 -28.91 46.90
C GLU A 735 -3.12 -29.95 47.81
N MET A 736 -3.49 -31.11 47.25
CA MET A 736 -4.05 -32.22 48.03
C MET A 736 -3.06 -32.75 49.06
N ARG A 737 -1.77 -32.87 48.69
CA ARG A 737 -0.72 -33.32 49.60
C ARG A 737 -0.47 -32.33 50.73
N ASP A 738 -0.68 -31.04 50.46
CA ASP A 738 -0.55 -29.95 51.43
C ASP A 738 -1.76 -29.90 52.39
N LEU A 739 -3.00 -30.00 51.87
CA LEU A 739 -4.21 -30.10 52.69
C LEU A 739 -4.19 -31.30 53.64
N LEU A 740 -3.55 -32.38 53.21
CA LEU A 740 -3.38 -33.61 53.99
C LEU A 740 -2.12 -33.60 54.89
N GLY A 741 -1.31 -32.52 54.89
CA GLY A 741 -0.15 -32.37 55.78
C GLY A 741 1.05 -33.28 55.49
N PHE A 742 1.12 -33.93 54.32
CA PHE A 742 2.14 -34.94 53.97
C PHE A 742 3.51 -34.38 53.54
N ARG A 743 3.80 -33.09 53.81
CA ARG A 743 5.06 -32.42 53.44
C ARG A 743 5.89 -32.06 54.69
N THR A 744 6.06 -33.00 55.60
CA THR A 744 7.08 -32.95 56.67
C THR A 744 8.34 -33.72 56.26
N SER A 745 9.05 -33.29 55.21
CA SER A 745 10.53 -33.39 55.14
C SER A 745 11.05 -32.60 53.95
N LYS A 746 12.11 -31.81 54.18
CA LYS A 746 12.62 -30.80 53.25
C LYS A 746 13.32 -31.34 51.97
N TYR A 747 13.45 -32.66 51.73
CA TYR A 747 14.35 -33.17 50.66
C TYR A 747 13.95 -34.48 49.95
N ALA A 748 12.68 -34.87 49.90
CA ALA A 748 12.30 -36.19 49.36
C ALA A 748 12.33 -36.33 47.81
N MET A 749 12.67 -35.29 47.04
CA MET A 749 12.52 -35.30 45.57
C MET A 749 13.77 -35.75 44.78
N PHE A 750 14.91 -36.03 45.45
CA PHE A 750 16.20 -36.25 44.78
C PHE A 750 16.85 -37.63 44.94
N TYR A 751 16.19 -38.64 45.52
CA TYR A 751 16.73 -40.01 45.48
C TYR A 751 16.12 -40.82 44.34
N PRO A 752 16.93 -41.37 43.41
CA PRO A 752 16.43 -42.40 42.50
C PRO A 752 16.07 -43.62 43.35
N ARG A 753 14.88 -44.18 43.14
CA ARG A 753 14.57 -45.52 43.63
C ARG A 753 15.45 -46.50 42.85
N SER A 754 16.31 -47.22 43.58
CA SER A 754 17.03 -48.41 43.10
C SER A 754 16.09 -49.45 42.53
#